data_AF-A0A3D5H687-F1
#
_entry.id   AF-A0A3D5H687-F1
#
_cell.length_a   1.000
_cell.length_b   1.000
_cell.length_c   1.000
_cell.angle_alpha   90.00
_cell.angle_beta   90.00
_cell.angle_gamma   90.00
#
_symmetry.space_group_name_H-M   'P 1'
#
loop_
_entity.id
_entity.type
_entity.pdbx_description
1 polymer ?
#
loop_
_entity_poly.entity_id
_entity_poly.type
_entity_poly.pdbx_seq_one_letter_code
_entity_poly.pdbx_strand_id
1 'polypeptide(L)'
;MVVDSVPWFTAQAQVYQPKDTTYSFTNVAASHTISTTFSHNWYPLQVNARTYDVAYDIYTGTRTYTLSNATGGRFTVGSSSTPLTNYAQPYEDGQSESLTAVPEPNYHFVSWIVTKGAVQTEISGYQYTVLLDTVTSIEAKFGRNATQAIPVTSNQDNSGPPAVGTLRWALNIANGNPGLDSVQFNLTGTEAQRTIQLYQPLTLTDQTVTGGSSIIVEPSPSYSGNGDGFEIRGGFSNQSGYTPQGSTVRNLEVRNFTGSGICIMSDNNVVQGNLIHNNGSHGVCIEDGNGNLVGGTNSGDGNIIYSNGGNGVDVRTVSAVVPPANNGILGNQIYSNTGIGIDLGGNGITANAYPPGPSQPLIRPATPLTVNFGVNSPLLHFVSVPTNVLENSQVEGSLLTWPNSAFRVQIYLSDSSSDVNGEGSELIGDSLVTTDSIGYASFTKIVTRHLNDGQFVTATATDFENNTSEFAANLPVGVRTRYYDPGTNQGGGHFVVNLTLSGIPLHWRDGLLKFRLSRTTTSSGFQAAMRSSFGIWGQVSPLQISQYLDPTPSTVSDTVDAKWGGNPDGFNNIVWVDGTNAAGTWNAATGAPDNVIAVTRLRYNAITGEITDADMAINRQTFAFETMPGPVQEDAGSIVDPPGAQPKDIEATVTHETGHVLGLADIYNPGYPQYVPDMLFENQNVTMYGFIKDQENAKRTLKPADGAGIAWMYNNVPDSHLDLALVFDGSASFATTYNAFIASRNSAEELITKLRFGDRITIFQFGGSAFQATVGLPGSGGAPPIQITNAVNYLRALTANGSTDLTGALNQINTLMGGSALGIKATVLFSADETNDATNAQAAAAALNVSHIRLFTMGFPGSSGQNLSSGMADVTGGAYFLTDNTTISQVLKQVWNDVTGLQLIVAGSTVASATNWQGATNWQGATNWQGATN
;
A
#
# COMPACT_ATOMS: atom_id res chain seq x y z
N MET A 1 -23.89 8.18 81.44
CA MET A 1 -22.98 7.87 82.57
C MET A 1 -23.83 7.87 83.84
N VAL A 2 -24.06 6.71 84.46
CA VAL A 2 -24.54 6.63 85.85
C VAL A 2 -23.32 6.23 86.66
N VAL A 3 -22.90 7.08 87.60
CA VAL A 3 -21.79 6.80 88.53
C VAL A 3 -22.42 6.70 89.91
N ASP A 4 -22.45 5.50 90.49
CA ASP A 4 -22.64 5.37 91.92
C ASP A 4 -21.39 5.90 92.63
N SER A 5 -21.57 7.04 93.29
CA SER A 5 -20.72 7.71 94.27
C SER A 5 -19.28 7.19 94.49
N VAL A 6 -18.30 7.95 94.00
CA VAL A 6 -16.93 7.97 94.55
C VAL A 6 -16.60 9.43 94.93
N PRO A 7 -16.10 9.73 96.15
CA PRO A 7 -16.15 11.10 96.71
C PRO A 7 -15.21 12.16 96.10
N TRP A 8 -14.50 11.88 95.00
CA TRP A 8 -13.50 12.80 94.43
C TRP A 8 -13.64 13.00 92.91
N PHE A 9 -14.78 12.64 92.32
CA PHE A 9 -15.04 12.81 90.89
C PHE A 9 -16.26 13.71 90.65
N THR A 10 -16.09 14.80 89.89
CA THR A 10 -17.19 15.63 89.38
C THR A 10 -17.00 15.77 87.87
N ALA A 11 -17.93 15.26 87.06
CA ALA A 11 -17.91 15.47 85.60
C ALA A 11 -19.06 16.40 85.20
N GLN A 12 -18.71 17.56 84.62
CA GLN A 12 -19.66 18.45 83.94
C GLN A 12 -20.05 17.85 82.59
N ALA A 13 -21.34 17.86 82.27
CA ALA A 13 -21.84 17.46 80.96
C ALA A 13 -21.79 18.66 79.99
N GLN A 14 -21.05 18.52 78.87
CA GLN A 14 -21.20 19.36 77.67
C GLN A 14 -21.06 18.54 76.37
N VAL A 15 -21.55 19.14 75.30
CA VAL A 15 -22.22 18.58 74.11
C VAL A 15 -21.26 18.25 72.93
N TYR A 16 -21.64 17.24 72.14
CA TYR A 16 -21.29 16.87 70.73
C TYR A 16 -20.04 17.48 70.08
N GLN A 17 -19.08 16.61 69.68
CA GLN A 17 -18.02 16.89 68.68
C GLN A 17 -17.48 15.59 68.00
N PRO A 18 -16.78 15.68 66.85
CA PRO A 18 -16.53 14.55 65.93
C PRO A 18 -15.44 13.57 66.37
N LYS A 19 -15.41 12.42 65.69
CA LYS A 19 -14.50 11.29 65.86
C LYS A 19 -13.02 11.73 65.70
N ASP A 20 -12.13 11.17 66.52
CA ASP A 20 -10.66 11.39 66.57
C ASP A 20 -10.14 12.66 67.27
N THR A 21 -10.63 12.94 68.49
CA THR A 21 -10.03 13.96 69.38
C THR A 21 -9.17 13.32 70.49
N THR A 22 -7.94 13.79 70.67
CA THR A 22 -7.07 13.42 71.81
C THR A 22 -7.49 14.18 73.06
N TYR A 23 -7.78 13.49 74.16
CA TYR A 23 -8.10 14.10 75.45
C TYR A 23 -6.84 14.23 76.31
N SER A 24 -6.64 15.38 76.97
CA SER A 24 -5.59 15.60 77.97
C SER A 24 -6.22 15.95 79.31
N PHE A 25 -5.89 15.22 80.38
CA PHE A 25 -6.35 15.52 81.73
C PHE A 25 -5.14 15.81 82.64
N THR A 26 -5.22 16.84 83.48
CA THR A 26 -4.20 17.17 84.49
C THR A 26 -4.74 16.86 85.88
N ASN A 27 -4.03 16.04 86.66
CA ASN A 27 -4.39 15.77 88.06
C ASN A 27 -3.67 16.75 89.01
N VAL A 28 -4.40 17.29 89.99
CA VAL A 28 -3.91 18.17 91.06
C VAL A 28 -3.47 17.33 92.26
N ALA A 29 -2.41 16.53 92.09
CA ALA A 29 -1.45 16.08 93.11
C ALA A 29 -0.62 14.89 92.55
N ALA A 30 0.69 15.13 92.38
CA ALA A 30 1.73 14.22 91.89
C ALA A 30 1.75 13.91 90.37
N SER A 31 2.89 14.25 89.76
CA SER A 31 3.16 14.40 88.32
C SER A 31 3.21 13.08 87.53
N HIS A 32 2.13 12.69 86.86
CA HIS A 32 2.14 11.67 85.79
C HIS A 32 1.21 12.07 84.63
N THR A 33 1.68 11.84 83.40
CA THR A 33 0.92 12.05 82.15
C THR A 33 0.38 10.70 81.66
N ILE A 34 -0.92 10.62 81.35
CA ILE A 34 -1.55 9.44 80.72
C ILE A 34 -2.02 9.84 79.33
N SER A 35 -1.56 9.12 78.30
CA SER A 35 -1.99 9.28 76.91
C SER A 35 -2.62 7.96 76.44
N THR A 36 -3.85 8.01 75.91
CA THR A 36 -4.52 6.84 75.30
C THR A 36 -5.31 7.28 74.07
N THR A 37 -5.37 6.40 73.06
CA THR A 37 -6.17 6.56 71.84
C THR A 37 -7.32 5.55 71.88
N PHE A 38 -8.55 6.00 71.68
CA PHE A 38 -9.74 5.15 71.85
C PHE A 38 -10.08 4.38 70.57
N SER A 39 -10.06 3.06 70.64
CA SER A 39 -10.75 2.19 69.68
C SER A 39 -11.49 1.07 70.42
N HIS A 40 -12.67 0.70 69.92
CA HIS A 40 -13.58 -0.34 70.40
C HIS A 40 -12.91 -1.47 71.21
N ASN A 41 -13.21 -1.53 72.51
CA ASN A 41 -13.37 -2.69 73.39
C ASN A 41 -13.13 -2.29 74.85
N TRP A 42 -13.69 -3.07 75.79
CA TRP A 42 -13.58 -2.84 77.23
C TRP A 42 -12.11 -2.85 77.67
N TYR A 43 -11.66 -1.81 78.38
CA TYR A 43 -10.29 -1.77 78.92
C TYR A 43 -10.27 -1.51 80.43
N PRO A 44 -9.40 -2.22 81.17
CA PRO A 44 -9.19 -2.00 82.59
C PRO A 44 -8.43 -0.70 82.83
N LEU A 45 -9.02 0.22 83.59
CA LEU A 45 -8.31 1.42 84.07
C LEU A 45 -7.53 1.04 85.35
N GLN A 46 -6.20 1.10 85.31
CA GLN A 46 -5.33 0.84 86.46
C GLN A 46 -4.99 2.16 87.17
N VAL A 47 -5.47 2.30 88.40
CA VAL A 47 -5.09 3.39 89.30
C VAL A 47 -4.72 2.78 90.65
N ASN A 48 -3.47 2.99 91.09
CA ASN A 48 -2.91 2.48 92.35
C ASN A 48 -3.17 0.97 92.59
N ALA A 49 -2.81 0.14 91.61
CA ALA A 49 -2.88 -1.32 91.68
C ALA A 49 -4.29 -1.93 91.90
N ARG A 50 -5.37 -1.18 91.62
CA ARG A 50 -6.73 -1.71 91.46
C ARG A 50 -7.27 -1.41 90.07
N THR A 51 -8.02 -2.37 89.53
CA THR A 51 -8.68 -2.31 88.22
C THR A 51 -10.13 -1.85 88.39
N TYR A 52 -10.55 -0.85 87.61
CA TYR A 52 -11.95 -0.40 87.51
C TYR A 52 -12.47 -0.59 86.07
N ASP A 53 -13.70 -1.09 85.94
CA ASP A 53 -14.44 -1.17 84.67
C ASP A 53 -15.32 0.07 84.53
N VAL A 54 -15.17 0.81 83.42
CA VAL A 54 -16.00 1.99 83.10
C VAL A 54 -16.78 1.70 81.82
N ALA A 55 -18.11 1.78 81.90
CA ALA A 55 -19.00 1.69 80.74
C ALA A 55 -19.48 3.09 80.31
N TYR A 56 -19.48 3.34 79.00
CA TYR A 56 -20.20 4.46 78.38
C TYR A 56 -21.17 3.91 77.32
N ASP A 57 -22.40 4.40 77.33
CA ASP A 57 -23.37 4.16 76.25
C ASP A 57 -23.38 5.37 75.32
N ILE A 58 -23.11 5.15 74.04
CA ILE A 58 -23.47 6.08 72.96
C ILE A 58 -24.82 5.60 72.43
N TYR A 59 -25.87 6.39 72.61
CA TYR A 59 -27.14 6.17 71.90
C TYR A 59 -26.92 6.57 70.44
N THR A 60 -26.61 5.61 69.56
CA THR A 60 -26.83 5.77 68.12
C THR A 60 -28.30 5.46 67.85
N GLY A 61 -29.09 6.50 67.58
CA GLY A 61 -30.48 6.34 67.18
C GLY A 61 -30.51 5.58 65.86
N THR A 62 -30.82 4.30 65.93
CA THR A 62 -30.70 3.39 64.79
C THR A 62 -31.85 3.66 63.81
N ARG A 63 -31.59 4.36 62.70
CA ARG A 63 -32.57 4.57 61.62
C ARG A 63 -32.58 3.35 60.72
N THR A 64 -33.74 2.94 60.25
CA THR A 64 -33.90 1.80 59.33
C THR A 64 -34.38 2.29 57.97
N TYR A 65 -33.80 1.74 56.91
CA TYR A 65 -34.30 1.90 55.54
C TYR A 65 -34.85 0.56 55.05
N THR A 66 -35.78 0.59 54.09
CA THR A 66 -36.34 -0.64 53.48
C THR A 66 -36.08 -0.67 51.99
N LEU A 67 -35.51 -1.78 51.53
CA LEU A 67 -35.37 -2.14 50.12
C LEU A 67 -36.37 -3.24 49.78
N SER A 68 -37.02 -3.10 48.64
CA SER A 68 -37.97 -4.07 48.10
C SER A 68 -37.77 -4.28 46.60
N ASN A 69 -38.24 -5.39 46.04
CA ASN A 69 -38.26 -5.63 44.61
C ASN A 69 -39.70 -5.72 44.06
N ALA A 70 -39.88 -5.33 42.80
CA ALA A 70 -41.01 -5.79 42.01
C ALA A 70 -40.77 -7.23 41.51
N THR A 71 -41.82 -7.92 41.08
CA THR A 71 -41.73 -9.26 40.47
C THR A 71 -40.78 -9.22 39.25
N GLY A 72 -39.81 -10.14 39.16
CA GLY A 72 -38.91 -10.25 38.01
C GLY A 72 -37.43 -9.93 38.25
N GLY A 73 -37.00 -9.65 39.48
CA GLY A 73 -35.58 -9.43 39.77
C GLY A 73 -35.29 -9.30 41.26
N ARG A 74 -34.03 -9.11 41.63
CA ARG A 74 -33.46 -9.00 42.98
C ARG A 74 -32.51 -7.81 43.03
N PHE A 75 -31.86 -7.57 44.16
CA PHE A 75 -30.81 -6.55 44.25
C PHE A 75 -29.69 -6.97 45.20
N THR A 76 -28.49 -6.44 45.01
CA THR A 76 -27.39 -6.53 45.97
C THR A 76 -27.13 -5.18 46.63
N VAL A 77 -26.50 -5.22 47.80
CA VAL A 77 -26.24 -4.07 48.67
C VAL A 77 -24.75 -4.06 49.04
N GLY A 78 -24.09 -2.93 48.84
CA GLY A 78 -22.64 -2.79 49.01
C GLY A 78 -21.85 -3.79 48.16
N SER A 79 -20.84 -4.44 48.77
CA SER A 79 -20.04 -5.48 48.12
C SER A 79 -20.64 -6.89 48.25
N SER A 80 -21.89 -7.03 48.72
CA SER A 80 -22.55 -8.33 48.85
C SER A 80 -22.80 -8.96 47.49
N SER A 81 -22.38 -10.21 47.32
CA SER A 81 -22.70 -11.01 46.13
C SER A 81 -24.04 -11.74 46.23
N THR A 82 -24.72 -11.66 47.38
CA THR A 82 -25.96 -12.41 47.62
C THR A 82 -27.17 -11.55 47.23
N PRO A 83 -27.96 -11.92 46.20
CA PRO A 83 -29.12 -11.14 45.77
C PRO A 83 -30.28 -11.28 46.77
N LEU A 84 -30.85 -10.15 47.16
CA LEU A 84 -31.88 -10.01 48.18
C LEU A 84 -33.22 -9.63 47.53
N THR A 85 -34.32 -10.06 48.15
CA THR A 85 -35.70 -9.74 47.74
C THR A 85 -36.31 -8.64 48.59
N ASN A 86 -35.97 -8.61 49.88
CA ASN A 86 -36.26 -7.52 50.80
C ASN A 86 -35.06 -7.35 51.75
N TYR A 87 -34.69 -6.12 52.06
CA TYR A 87 -33.59 -5.83 52.97
C TYR A 87 -33.94 -4.64 53.86
N ALA A 88 -33.71 -4.78 55.16
CA ALA A 88 -33.85 -3.70 56.12
C ALA A 88 -32.65 -3.73 57.04
N GLN A 89 -31.93 -2.62 57.13
CA GLN A 89 -30.81 -2.50 58.04
C GLN A 89 -30.82 -1.17 58.79
N PRO A 90 -30.33 -1.19 60.04
CA PRO A 90 -29.90 0.00 60.72
C PRO A 90 -28.74 0.70 59.98
N TYR A 91 -28.74 2.02 59.94
CA TYR A 91 -27.64 2.80 59.38
C TYR A 91 -27.31 4.02 60.25
N GLU A 92 -26.07 4.51 60.12
CA GLU A 92 -25.57 5.70 60.81
C GLU A 92 -25.75 6.95 59.94
N ASP A 93 -26.04 8.10 60.56
CA ASP A 93 -26.22 9.37 59.83
C ASP A 93 -24.99 9.67 58.95
N GLY A 94 -25.26 10.02 57.69
CA GLY A 94 -24.25 10.27 56.64
C GLY A 94 -23.84 9.04 55.82
N GLN A 95 -24.33 7.83 56.14
CA GLN A 95 -23.99 6.63 55.36
C GLN A 95 -24.61 6.64 53.96
N SER A 96 -23.81 6.22 52.98
CA SER A 96 -24.26 5.93 51.63
C SER A 96 -24.22 4.43 51.36
N GLU A 97 -25.17 3.94 50.57
CA GLU A 97 -25.29 2.55 50.14
C GLU A 97 -25.21 2.46 48.62
N SER A 98 -24.56 1.41 48.12
CA SER A 98 -24.50 1.11 46.69
C SER A 98 -25.39 -0.08 46.40
N LEU A 99 -26.32 0.08 45.47
CA LEU A 99 -27.35 -0.90 45.15
C LEU A 99 -27.16 -1.34 43.71
N THR A 100 -27.23 -2.65 43.45
CA THR A 100 -27.19 -3.19 42.08
C THR A 100 -28.44 -4.03 41.84
N ALA A 101 -29.17 -3.76 40.76
CA ALA A 101 -30.31 -4.58 40.35
C ALA A 101 -29.81 -5.90 39.73
N VAL A 102 -30.49 -7.00 40.00
CA VAL A 102 -30.13 -8.35 39.54
C VAL A 102 -31.38 -9.00 38.97
N PRO A 103 -31.63 -8.92 37.66
CA PRO A 103 -32.86 -9.43 37.06
C PRO A 103 -32.92 -10.95 37.17
N GLU A 104 -34.12 -11.49 37.28
CA GLU A 104 -34.32 -12.92 37.11
C GLU A 104 -34.37 -13.26 35.61
N PRO A 105 -34.15 -14.54 35.22
CA PRO A 105 -34.21 -14.93 33.81
C PRO A 105 -35.52 -14.48 33.13
N ASN A 106 -35.40 -13.88 31.94
CA ASN A 106 -36.48 -13.26 31.14
C ASN A 106 -37.01 -11.91 31.66
N TYR A 107 -36.28 -11.23 32.54
CA TYR A 107 -36.59 -9.88 32.97
C TYR A 107 -35.38 -8.95 32.85
N HIS A 108 -35.66 -7.65 32.70
CA HIS A 108 -34.69 -6.57 32.70
C HIS A 108 -35.09 -5.52 33.71
N PHE A 109 -34.10 -4.83 34.24
CA PHE A 109 -34.30 -3.67 35.09
C PHE A 109 -34.86 -2.50 34.28
N VAL A 110 -35.91 -1.88 34.81
CA VAL A 110 -36.58 -0.74 34.21
C VAL A 110 -36.16 0.55 34.89
N SER A 111 -36.22 0.59 36.23
CA SER A 111 -35.94 1.80 37.02
C SER A 111 -35.90 1.50 38.52
N TRP A 112 -35.12 2.26 39.28
CA TRP A 112 -35.23 2.38 40.73
C TRP A 112 -36.32 3.39 41.09
N ILE A 113 -37.24 3.04 41.97
CA ILE A 113 -38.18 3.98 42.59
C ILE A 113 -37.68 4.29 43.98
N VAL A 114 -37.43 5.56 44.26
CA VAL A 114 -36.88 6.04 45.52
C VAL A 114 -37.88 7.01 46.17
N THR A 115 -38.23 6.76 47.43
CA THR A 115 -39.21 7.57 48.16
C THR A 115 -38.55 8.34 49.30
N LYS A 116 -38.66 9.67 49.29
CA LYS A 116 -38.72 10.57 50.47
C LYS A 116 -39.33 11.91 50.04
N GLY A 117 -39.85 12.73 50.97
CA GLY A 117 -40.43 14.05 50.67
C GLY A 117 -39.76 14.74 49.46
N ALA A 118 -40.52 14.88 48.38
CA ALA A 118 -40.04 14.81 47.01
C ALA A 118 -39.26 16.03 46.48
N VAL A 119 -38.14 15.79 45.80
CA VAL A 119 -37.78 16.40 44.51
C VAL A 119 -37.10 15.32 43.67
N GLN A 120 -37.69 15.01 42.52
CA GLN A 120 -37.16 14.06 41.55
C GLN A 120 -35.85 14.59 40.94
N THR A 121 -34.85 13.72 40.85
CA THR A 121 -33.82 13.77 39.83
C THR A 121 -33.59 12.35 39.32
N GLU A 122 -33.51 12.23 38.01
CA GLU A 122 -33.55 11.00 37.22
C GLU A 122 -32.67 9.85 37.71
N ILE A 123 -33.15 8.65 37.37
CA ILE A 123 -32.69 7.35 37.84
C ILE A 123 -31.66 6.78 36.86
N SER A 124 -30.47 6.43 37.34
CA SER A 124 -29.37 5.88 36.53
C SER A 124 -29.28 4.36 36.64
N GLY A 125 -29.46 3.66 35.52
CA GLY A 125 -28.91 2.33 35.24
C GLY A 125 -29.13 1.23 36.28
N TYR A 126 -28.35 0.15 36.13
CA TYR A 126 -28.39 -1.03 37.02
C TYR A 126 -27.86 -0.76 38.43
N GLN A 127 -26.96 0.20 38.58
CA GLN A 127 -26.29 0.54 39.84
C GLN A 127 -26.70 1.92 40.32
N TYR A 128 -27.03 2.01 41.61
CA TYR A 128 -27.53 3.23 42.24
C TYR A 128 -26.88 3.42 43.61
N THR A 129 -26.16 4.53 43.79
CA THR A 129 -25.62 4.95 45.09
C THR A 129 -26.54 5.97 45.74
N VAL A 130 -26.91 5.73 46.99
CA VAL A 130 -27.92 6.52 47.71
C VAL A 130 -27.41 6.95 49.08
N LEU A 131 -27.64 8.21 49.44
CA LEU A 131 -27.41 8.69 50.80
C LEU A 131 -28.61 8.30 51.67
N LEU A 132 -28.39 7.42 52.66
CA LEU A 132 -29.47 6.80 53.43
C LEU A 132 -30.28 7.82 54.25
N ASP A 133 -29.66 8.92 54.67
CA ASP A 133 -30.31 10.07 55.32
C ASP A 133 -31.44 10.69 54.51
N THR A 134 -31.47 10.44 53.20
CA THR A 134 -32.37 11.09 52.24
C THR A 134 -33.42 10.16 51.66
N VAL A 135 -33.52 8.92 52.14
CA VAL A 135 -34.50 7.94 51.63
C VAL A 135 -35.30 7.25 52.75
N THR A 136 -36.47 6.69 52.41
CA THR A 136 -37.29 5.84 53.31
C THR A 136 -37.56 4.46 52.70
N SER A 137 -37.77 4.39 51.39
CA SER A 137 -37.87 3.14 50.64
C SER A 137 -37.19 3.23 49.27
N ILE A 138 -36.66 2.11 48.81
CA ILE A 138 -36.10 1.94 47.46
C ILE A 138 -36.67 0.66 46.84
N GLU A 139 -37.19 0.74 45.62
CA GLU A 139 -37.76 -0.39 44.87
C GLU A 139 -37.05 -0.54 43.51
N ALA A 140 -36.58 -1.74 43.16
CA ALA A 140 -36.16 -2.05 41.79
C ALA A 140 -37.38 -2.53 40.96
N LYS A 141 -37.67 -1.84 39.85
CA LYS A 141 -38.67 -2.26 38.85
C LYS A 141 -38.03 -3.17 37.81
N PHE A 142 -38.72 -4.26 37.48
CA PHE A 142 -38.33 -5.18 36.42
C PHE A 142 -39.47 -5.36 35.40
N GLY A 143 -39.12 -5.46 34.12
CA GLY A 143 -40.03 -5.74 33.00
C GLY A 143 -39.62 -7.04 32.32
N ARG A 144 -40.52 -7.70 31.57
CA ARG A 144 -40.16 -8.91 30.81
C ARG A 144 -39.24 -8.56 29.64
N ASN A 145 -38.30 -9.44 29.32
CA ASN A 145 -37.43 -9.31 28.16
C ASN A 145 -38.25 -9.35 26.87
N ALA A 146 -38.10 -8.30 26.09
CA ALA A 146 -38.50 -8.16 24.70
C ALA A 146 -37.38 -7.36 24.03
N THR A 147 -37.15 -7.53 22.73
CA THR A 147 -36.21 -6.67 22.00
C THR A 147 -36.57 -5.21 22.25
N GLN A 148 -35.76 -4.52 23.04
CA GLN A 148 -36.07 -3.19 23.52
C GLN A 148 -35.38 -2.18 22.61
N ALA A 149 -36.17 -1.30 21.99
CA ALA A 149 -35.66 -0.12 21.32
C ALA A 149 -35.45 0.98 22.38
N ILE A 150 -34.19 1.24 22.73
CA ILE A 150 -33.80 2.20 23.77
C ILE A 150 -33.42 3.52 23.08
N PRO A 151 -34.22 4.59 23.24
CA PRO A 151 -34.01 5.83 22.52
C PRO A 151 -32.92 6.69 23.16
N VAL A 152 -31.99 7.18 22.34
CA VAL A 152 -31.04 8.25 22.68
C VAL A 152 -31.63 9.56 22.18
N THR A 153 -32.01 10.44 23.09
CA THR A 153 -32.65 11.74 22.82
C THR A 153 -31.81 12.93 23.30
N SER A 154 -30.70 12.66 23.99
CA SER A 154 -29.75 13.65 24.47
C SER A 154 -28.35 13.33 23.98
N ASN A 155 -27.62 14.35 23.54
CA ASN A 155 -26.23 14.25 23.10
C ASN A 155 -25.22 14.46 24.24
N GLN A 156 -25.69 14.59 25.48
CA GLN A 156 -24.86 14.83 26.65
C GLN A 156 -24.25 13.52 27.18
N ASP A 157 -23.06 13.62 27.77
CA ASP A 157 -22.43 12.61 28.63
C ASP A 157 -21.75 13.34 29.80
N ASN A 158 -21.54 12.68 30.94
CA ASN A 158 -20.86 13.28 32.10
C ASN A 158 -20.16 12.23 32.97
N SER A 159 -19.36 12.70 33.93
CA SER A 159 -18.66 11.86 34.92
C SER A 159 -19.54 11.36 36.08
N GLY A 160 -20.79 11.83 36.15
CA GLY A 160 -21.79 11.42 37.14
C GLY A 160 -22.69 10.30 36.62
N PRO A 161 -23.79 10.01 37.35
CA PRO A 161 -24.80 9.08 36.88
C PRO A 161 -25.38 9.54 35.52
N PRO A 162 -25.44 8.66 34.50
CA PRO A 162 -25.91 9.06 33.19
C PRO A 162 -27.39 9.45 33.23
N ALA A 163 -27.70 10.64 32.70
CA ALA A 163 -29.06 11.16 32.58
C ALA A 163 -29.88 10.34 31.58
N VAL A 164 -31.20 10.28 31.78
CA VAL A 164 -32.09 9.52 30.91
C VAL A 164 -32.02 10.06 29.48
N GLY A 165 -32.05 9.16 28.50
CA GLY A 165 -31.97 9.51 27.08
C GLY A 165 -30.56 9.82 26.57
N THR A 166 -29.52 9.77 27.40
CA THR A 166 -28.12 9.81 26.93
C THR A 166 -27.69 8.45 26.36
N LEU A 167 -26.63 8.42 25.54
CA LEU A 167 -26.08 7.16 25.01
C LEU A 167 -25.56 6.26 26.13
N ARG A 168 -24.83 6.80 27.11
CA ARG A 168 -24.34 6.01 28.25
C ARG A 168 -25.48 5.40 29.07
N TRP A 169 -26.56 6.15 29.28
CA TRP A 169 -27.76 5.60 29.91
C TRP A 169 -28.37 4.45 29.10
N ALA A 170 -28.48 4.62 27.77
CA ALA A 170 -29.05 3.60 26.90
C ALA A 170 -28.20 2.31 26.90
N LEU A 171 -26.88 2.42 26.81
CA LEU A 171 -25.98 1.25 26.85
C LEU A 171 -25.98 0.60 28.24
N ASN A 172 -26.10 1.36 29.33
CA ASN A 172 -26.23 0.78 30.67
C ASN A 172 -27.49 -0.06 30.85
N ILE A 173 -28.58 0.30 30.16
CA ILE A 173 -29.81 -0.51 30.14
C ILE A 173 -29.57 -1.77 29.31
N ALA A 174 -29.05 -1.63 28.09
CA ALA A 174 -28.78 -2.75 27.19
C ALA A 174 -27.84 -3.79 27.84
N ASN A 175 -26.74 -3.32 28.43
CA ASN A 175 -25.74 -4.17 29.09
C ASN A 175 -26.26 -5.03 30.23
N GLY A 176 -27.40 -4.67 30.83
CA GLY A 176 -28.01 -5.49 31.86
C GLY A 176 -29.34 -6.11 31.45
N ASN A 177 -29.83 -5.92 30.22
CA ASN A 177 -31.03 -6.58 29.74
C ASN A 177 -30.64 -7.84 28.94
N PRO A 178 -30.82 -9.06 29.49
CA PRO A 178 -30.38 -10.26 28.80
C PRO A 178 -31.02 -10.44 27.42
N GLY A 179 -30.17 -10.49 26.39
CA GLY A 179 -30.55 -10.76 25.02
C GLY A 179 -30.29 -9.57 24.08
N LEU A 180 -30.76 -9.67 22.84
CA LEU A 180 -30.50 -8.64 21.84
C LEU A 180 -31.29 -7.35 22.12
N ASP A 181 -30.56 -6.26 22.31
CA ASP A 181 -31.10 -4.90 22.44
C ASP A 181 -30.78 -4.01 21.24
N SER A 182 -31.60 -2.97 21.04
CA SER A 182 -31.36 -1.96 20.01
C SER A 182 -31.32 -0.57 20.61
N VAL A 183 -30.22 0.13 20.41
CA VAL A 183 -30.09 1.56 20.71
C VAL A 183 -30.46 2.36 19.46
N GLN A 184 -31.42 3.27 19.61
CA GLN A 184 -31.94 4.10 18.52
C GLN A 184 -31.65 5.57 18.77
N PHE A 185 -30.92 6.22 17.85
CA PHE A 185 -30.63 7.64 17.97
C PHE A 185 -31.76 8.50 17.42
N ASN A 186 -32.35 9.32 18.29
CA ASN A 186 -33.35 10.34 17.99
C ASN A 186 -32.73 11.75 18.14
N LEU A 187 -31.47 11.91 17.70
CA LEU A 187 -30.78 13.19 17.65
C LEU A 187 -30.88 13.75 16.23
N THR A 188 -31.44 14.95 16.10
CA THR A 188 -31.60 15.64 14.80
C THR A 188 -31.12 17.07 14.90
N GLY A 189 -30.80 17.69 13.76
CA GLY A 189 -30.37 19.07 13.69
C GLY A 189 -28.92 19.24 13.26
N THR A 190 -28.23 20.24 13.82
CA THR A 190 -26.85 20.60 13.47
C THR A 190 -25.86 19.50 13.86
N GLU A 191 -24.62 19.59 13.36
CA GLU A 191 -23.52 18.70 13.78
C GLU A 191 -23.41 18.65 15.30
N ALA A 192 -23.30 19.81 15.96
CA ALA A 192 -23.22 19.92 17.41
C ALA A 192 -24.37 19.22 18.16
N GLN A 193 -25.58 19.18 17.60
CA GLN A 193 -26.73 18.49 18.20
C GLN A 193 -26.68 16.96 18.04
N ARG A 194 -25.91 16.46 17.06
CA ARG A 194 -25.70 15.04 16.77
C ARG A 194 -24.35 14.52 17.28
N THR A 195 -23.49 15.41 17.76
CA THR A 195 -22.22 15.07 18.41
C THR A 195 -22.42 14.73 19.88
N ILE A 196 -22.00 13.53 20.26
CA ILE A 196 -21.97 13.01 21.62
C ILE A 196 -20.52 13.05 22.10
N GLN A 197 -20.23 13.96 23.04
CA GLN A 197 -18.90 14.11 23.62
C GLN A 197 -18.77 13.22 24.85
N LEU A 198 -17.99 12.15 24.74
CA LEU A 198 -17.84 11.17 25.81
C LEU A 198 -16.96 11.69 26.94
N TYR A 199 -17.28 11.32 28.18
CA TYR A 199 -16.40 11.56 29.33
C TYR A 199 -15.48 10.37 29.65
N GLN A 200 -15.86 9.17 29.21
CA GLN A 200 -15.11 7.94 29.40
C GLN A 200 -15.52 6.94 28.30
N PRO A 201 -14.84 5.80 28.12
CA PRO A 201 -15.20 4.83 27.08
C PRO A 201 -16.65 4.33 27.20
N LEU A 202 -17.25 3.95 26.06
CA LEU A 202 -18.54 3.27 26.02
C LEU A 202 -18.31 1.76 25.99
N THR A 203 -18.66 1.07 27.07
CA THR A 203 -18.50 -0.37 27.17
C THR A 203 -19.79 -1.08 26.81
N LEU A 204 -19.72 -2.08 25.92
CA LEU A 204 -20.78 -3.03 25.59
C LEU A 204 -20.45 -4.39 26.24
N THR A 205 -21.33 -4.86 27.13
CA THR A 205 -21.20 -6.12 27.87
C THR A 205 -22.42 -7.05 27.70
N ASP A 206 -23.42 -6.64 26.91
CA ASP A 206 -24.45 -7.54 26.38
C ASP A 206 -24.68 -7.30 24.87
N GLN A 207 -25.32 -8.26 24.20
CA GLN A 207 -25.58 -8.23 22.76
C GLN A 207 -26.41 -6.98 22.39
N THR A 208 -25.73 -5.99 21.80
CA THR A 208 -26.37 -4.69 21.51
C THR A 208 -26.18 -4.30 20.06
N VAL A 209 -27.26 -3.90 19.40
CA VAL A 209 -27.24 -3.22 18.11
C VAL A 209 -27.30 -1.71 18.37
N THR A 210 -26.18 -1.03 18.14
CA THR A 210 -26.06 0.42 18.25
C THR A 210 -25.68 1.03 16.91
N GLY A 211 -26.39 2.08 16.51
CA GLY A 211 -26.09 2.76 15.26
C GLY A 211 -27.09 3.84 14.88
N GLY A 212 -26.64 4.85 14.14
CA GLY A 212 -27.48 5.97 13.73
C GLY A 212 -26.78 6.89 12.75
N SER A 213 -27.37 7.07 11.57
CA SER A 213 -26.81 7.90 10.51
C SER A 213 -26.54 9.33 10.99
N SER A 214 -25.33 9.82 10.73
CA SER A 214 -24.87 11.18 11.09
C SER A 214 -24.74 11.45 12.59
N ILE A 215 -24.63 10.41 13.42
CA ILE A 215 -24.25 10.56 14.83
C ILE A 215 -22.73 10.52 14.94
N ILE A 216 -22.19 11.52 15.64
CA ILE A 216 -20.75 11.67 15.86
C ILE A 216 -20.46 11.35 17.31
N VAL A 217 -19.44 10.53 17.53
CA VAL A 217 -18.94 10.16 18.85
C VAL A 217 -17.47 10.59 18.94
N GLU A 218 -17.16 11.45 19.90
CA GLU A 218 -15.81 12.02 20.10
C GLU A 218 -15.53 12.22 21.60
N PRO A 219 -14.27 12.36 22.04
CA PRO A 219 -13.97 12.61 23.45
C PRO A 219 -14.27 14.06 23.84
N SER A 220 -14.77 14.25 25.06
CA SER A 220 -14.82 15.56 25.69
C SER A 220 -13.41 16.05 26.09
N PRO A 221 -13.20 17.36 26.32
CA PRO A 221 -11.91 17.88 26.82
C PRO A 221 -11.48 17.32 28.19
N SER A 222 -12.37 16.64 28.92
CA SER A 222 -12.11 16.03 30.22
C SER A 222 -12.21 14.50 30.17
N TYR A 223 -11.96 13.91 29.00
CA TYR A 223 -12.00 12.46 28.79
C TYR A 223 -11.08 11.72 29.77
N SER A 224 -11.61 10.71 30.45
CA SER A 224 -10.87 9.84 31.36
C SER A 224 -11.07 8.37 30.98
N GLY A 225 -9.99 7.59 30.91
CA GLY A 225 -10.04 6.17 30.52
C GLY A 225 -8.76 5.72 29.84
N ASN A 226 -8.83 4.57 29.16
CA ASN A 226 -7.73 4.05 28.34
C ASN A 226 -7.53 4.81 27.02
N GLY A 227 -8.45 5.70 26.66
CA GLY A 227 -8.37 6.51 25.46
C GLY A 227 -9.25 6.03 24.31
N ASP A 228 -9.84 4.83 24.37
CA ASP A 228 -10.65 4.25 23.28
C ASP A 228 -12.07 4.83 23.25
N GLY A 229 -12.72 4.87 22.08
CA GLY A 229 -14.10 5.35 21.96
C GLY A 229 -15.16 4.34 22.42
N PHE A 230 -15.32 3.27 21.65
CA PHE A 230 -16.17 2.12 22.00
C PHE A 230 -15.33 0.91 22.39
N GLU A 231 -15.78 0.20 23.41
CA GLU A 231 -15.20 -1.08 23.84
C GLU A 231 -16.29 -2.16 23.87
N ILE A 232 -16.14 -3.20 23.07
CA ILE A 232 -17.02 -4.37 23.12
C ILE A 232 -16.33 -5.43 23.98
N ARG A 233 -16.67 -5.48 25.27
CA ARG A 233 -15.94 -6.29 26.26
C ARG A 233 -16.69 -7.55 26.60
N GLY A 234 -16.02 -8.69 26.38
CA GLY A 234 -16.48 -9.99 26.86
C GLY A 234 -15.59 -10.60 27.93
N GLY A 235 -16.18 -11.48 28.75
CA GLY A 235 -15.48 -12.43 29.60
C GLY A 235 -15.35 -13.77 28.88
N PHE A 236 -14.15 -14.37 28.92
CA PHE A 236 -13.92 -15.71 28.40
C PHE A 236 -14.65 -16.77 29.25
N SER A 237 -15.38 -17.67 28.60
CA SER A 237 -15.92 -18.88 29.21
C SER A 237 -15.56 -20.11 28.37
N ASN A 238 -15.17 -21.20 29.03
CA ASN A 238 -14.86 -22.47 28.37
C ASN A 238 -16.03 -23.08 27.57
N GLN A 239 -17.27 -22.62 27.83
CA GLN A 239 -18.50 -23.16 27.26
C GLN A 239 -19.04 -22.30 26.10
N SER A 240 -18.70 -21.02 26.05
CA SER A 240 -19.30 -20.07 25.10
C SER A 240 -18.31 -19.05 24.54
N GLY A 241 -16.99 -19.23 24.69
CA GLY A 241 -16.00 -18.25 24.19
C GLY A 241 -16.05 -16.93 24.96
N TYR A 242 -15.61 -15.83 24.35
CA TYR A 242 -15.73 -14.50 24.93
C TYR A 242 -17.17 -13.99 24.79
N THR A 243 -17.88 -13.83 25.92
CA THR A 243 -19.27 -13.36 25.99
C THR A 243 -19.33 -11.96 26.64
N PRO A 244 -20.14 -11.01 26.12
CA PRO A 244 -21.23 -11.20 25.18
C PRO A 244 -20.73 -11.38 23.75
N GLN A 245 -21.56 -12.02 22.95
CA GLN A 245 -21.34 -12.21 21.52
C GLN A 245 -22.43 -11.49 20.73
N GLY A 246 -22.14 -11.09 19.49
CA GLY A 246 -23.19 -10.65 18.57
C GLY A 246 -23.55 -9.16 18.64
N SER A 247 -22.74 -8.31 19.26
CA SER A 247 -22.99 -6.86 19.23
C SER A 247 -22.75 -6.29 17.83
N THR A 248 -23.49 -5.24 17.47
CA THR A 248 -23.36 -4.55 16.19
C THR A 248 -23.15 -3.06 16.43
N VAL A 249 -22.06 -2.49 15.91
CA VAL A 249 -21.82 -1.05 15.84
C VAL A 249 -21.89 -0.63 14.38
N ARG A 250 -22.86 0.22 14.02
CA ARG A 250 -23.04 0.60 12.62
C ARG A 250 -23.45 2.03 12.35
N ASN A 251 -23.04 2.56 11.20
CA ASN A 251 -23.43 3.88 10.70
C ASN A 251 -23.10 5.05 11.64
N LEU A 252 -22.04 4.94 12.45
CA LEU A 252 -21.56 6.02 13.33
C LEU A 252 -20.30 6.69 12.75
N GLU A 253 -20.08 7.96 13.09
CA GLU A 253 -18.77 8.62 12.96
C GLU A 253 -18.06 8.57 14.32
N VAL A 254 -16.88 7.96 14.37
CA VAL A 254 -16.08 7.76 15.60
C VAL A 254 -14.70 8.38 15.40
N ARG A 255 -14.41 9.44 16.15
CA ARG A 255 -13.23 10.27 15.88
C ARG A 255 -12.54 10.87 17.10
N ASN A 256 -11.29 11.28 16.90
CA ASN A 256 -10.49 12.11 17.80
C ASN A 256 -10.15 11.49 19.16
N PHE A 257 -10.38 10.19 19.35
CA PHE A 257 -9.99 9.47 20.56
C PHE A 257 -8.47 9.36 20.67
N THR A 258 -7.90 9.35 21.88
CA THR A 258 -6.44 9.18 22.04
C THR A 258 -5.99 7.73 21.89
N GLY A 259 -6.91 6.79 22.07
CA GLY A 259 -6.74 5.36 21.79
C GLY A 259 -7.35 4.98 20.44
N SER A 260 -7.91 3.79 20.34
CA SER A 260 -8.58 3.28 19.14
C SER A 260 -10.02 3.78 19.04
N GLY A 261 -10.55 3.87 17.82
CA GLY A 261 -11.96 4.26 17.62
C GLY A 261 -12.91 3.24 18.25
N ILE A 262 -12.78 1.98 17.83
CA ILE A 262 -13.55 0.84 18.33
C ILE A 262 -12.60 -0.29 18.71
N CYS A 263 -12.66 -0.78 19.95
CA CYS A 263 -11.93 -1.97 20.37
C CYS A 263 -12.87 -3.12 20.73
N ILE A 264 -12.59 -4.30 20.19
CA ILE A 264 -13.38 -5.52 20.34
C ILE A 264 -12.57 -6.53 21.15
N MET A 265 -13.10 -6.92 22.30
CA MET A 265 -12.54 -7.93 23.21
C MET A 265 -13.57 -9.05 23.42
N SER A 266 -14.32 -9.39 22.37
CA SER A 266 -15.31 -10.48 22.36
C SER A 266 -15.53 -11.10 20.97
N ASP A 267 -16.37 -12.13 20.90
CA ASP A 267 -16.59 -12.90 19.68
C ASP A 267 -17.87 -12.48 18.91
N ASN A 268 -17.91 -12.78 17.61
CA ASN A 268 -19.08 -12.71 16.74
C ASN A 268 -19.74 -11.32 16.62
N ASN A 269 -18.97 -10.23 16.74
CA ASN A 269 -19.50 -8.87 16.60
C ASN A 269 -19.47 -8.37 15.15
N VAL A 270 -20.23 -7.31 14.88
CA VAL A 270 -20.34 -6.70 13.55
C VAL A 270 -20.05 -5.20 13.64
N VAL A 271 -19.10 -4.71 12.83
CA VAL A 271 -18.77 -3.28 12.71
C VAL A 271 -18.96 -2.89 11.25
N GLN A 272 -20.00 -2.11 10.92
CA GLN A 272 -20.41 -1.87 9.53
C GLN A 272 -20.82 -0.42 9.23
N GLY A 273 -20.45 0.08 8.06
CA GLY A 273 -20.89 1.39 7.57
C GLY A 273 -20.45 2.57 8.44
N ASN A 274 -19.45 2.40 9.31
CA ASN A 274 -18.94 3.46 10.18
C ASN A 274 -17.89 4.31 9.46
N LEU A 275 -17.76 5.56 9.89
CA LEU A 275 -16.67 6.47 9.54
C LEU A 275 -15.73 6.59 10.74
N ILE A 276 -14.52 6.02 10.66
CA ILE A 276 -13.62 5.87 11.82
C ILE A 276 -12.28 6.54 11.50
N HIS A 277 -12.00 7.67 12.14
CA HIS A 277 -10.85 8.48 11.74
C HIS A 277 -10.26 9.39 12.83
N ASN A 278 -9.03 9.85 12.61
CA ASN A 278 -8.32 10.76 13.51
C ASN A 278 -8.17 10.25 14.95
N ASN A 279 -8.23 8.94 15.16
CA ASN A 279 -7.98 8.36 16.49
C ASN A 279 -6.47 8.19 16.69
N GLY A 280 -5.98 8.29 17.92
CA GLY A 280 -4.55 8.30 18.25
C GLY A 280 -3.87 6.94 18.13
N SER A 281 -4.65 5.86 18.11
CA SER A 281 -4.19 4.48 17.86
C SER A 281 -4.90 3.91 16.63
N HIS A 282 -5.40 2.67 16.67
CA HIS A 282 -5.99 1.98 15.53
C HIS A 282 -7.41 2.51 15.21
N GLY A 283 -7.86 2.34 13.96
CA GLY A 283 -9.27 2.56 13.65
C GLY A 283 -10.15 1.56 14.41
N VAL A 284 -9.91 0.27 14.15
CA VAL A 284 -10.54 -0.85 14.87
C VAL A 284 -9.46 -1.76 15.45
N CYS A 285 -9.54 -2.11 16.73
CA CYS A 285 -8.76 -3.19 17.33
C CYS A 285 -9.63 -4.40 17.67
N ILE A 286 -9.09 -5.60 17.47
CA ILE A 286 -9.65 -6.88 17.91
C ILE A 286 -8.62 -7.57 18.77
N GLU A 287 -8.92 -7.74 20.05
CA GLU A 287 -8.10 -8.42 21.04
C GLU A 287 -8.73 -9.75 21.39
N ASP A 288 -8.06 -10.85 21.06
CA ASP A 288 -8.48 -12.23 21.37
C ASP A 288 -9.84 -12.70 20.80
N GLY A 289 -10.62 -11.79 20.20
CA GLY A 289 -11.96 -12.03 19.67
C GLY A 289 -11.97 -12.82 18.35
N ASN A 290 -12.96 -13.69 18.19
CA ASN A 290 -13.13 -14.58 17.05
C ASN A 290 -14.45 -14.32 16.33
N GLY A 291 -14.52 -14.63 15.04
CA GLY A 291 -15.79 -14.57 14.31
C GLY A 291 -16.33 -13.15 14.09
N ASN A 292 -15.52 -12.10 14.32
CA ASN A 292 -15.96 -10.72 14.15
C ASN A 292 -15.98 -10.33 12.67
N LEU A 293 -16.93 -9.50 12.28
CA LEU A 293 -17.06 -8.98 10.92
C LEU A 293 -16.88 -7.46 10.93
N VAL A 294 -15.75 -6.99 10.39
CA VAL A 294 -15.48 -5.57 10.12
C VAL A 294 -15.75 -5.33 8.64
N GLY A 295 -16.85 -4.65 8.35
CA GLY A 295 -17.34 -4.40 7.01
C GLY A 295 -18.32 -5.47 6.53
N GLY A 296 -18.28 -5.79 5.24
CA GLY A 296 -19.15 -6.79 4.63
C GLY A 296 -19.16 -6.71 3.11
N THR A 297 -19.96 -7.57 2.48
CA THR A 297 -20.05 -7.65 1.01
C THR A 297 -21.26 -6.91 0.43
N ASN A 298 -22.24 -6.50 1.25
CA ASN A 298 -23.35 -5.70 0.74
C ASN A 298 -22.96 -4.23 0.61
N SER A 299 -23.67 -3.53 -0.28
CA SER A 299 -23.50 -2.08 -0.42
C SER A 299 -23.84 -1.37 0.89
N GLY A 300 -22.91 -0.57 1.40
CA GLY A 300 -23.05 0.16 2.66
C GLY A 300 -22.55 -0.59 3.91
N ASP A 301 -22.15 -1.86 3.80
CA ASP A 301 -21.58 -2.59 4.93
C ASP A 301 -20.14 -2.16 5.23
N GLY A 302 -19.37 -1.78 4.21
CA GLY A 302 -17.97 -1.36 4.35
C GLY A 302 -17.80 -0.12 5.22
N ASN A 303 -16.86 -0.17 6.17
CA ASN A 303 -16.46 1.01 6.93
C ASN A 303 -15.47 1.86 6.12
N ILE A 304 -15.41 3.15 6.43
CA ILE A 304 -14.37 4.07 5.94
C ILE A 304 -13.44 4.36 7.13
N ILE A 305 -12.20 3.90 7.07
CA ILE A 305 -11.24 3.91 8.17
C ILE A 305 -9.96 4.63 7.72
N TYR A 306 -9.73 5.84 8.20
CA TYR A 306 -8.64 6.68 7.68
C TYR A 306 -8.02 7.62 8.69
N SER A 307 -6.80 8.09 8.44
CA SER A 307 -6.12 9.10 9.27
C SER A 307 -6.01 8.76 10.75
N ASN A 308 -5.96 7.48 11.10
CA ASN A 308 -5.69 7.05 12.48
C ASN A 308 -4.18 7.00 12.74
N GLY A 309 -3.78 7.15 14.01
CA GLY A 309 -2.39 7.21 14.46
C GLY A 309 -1.69 5.84 14.50
N GLY A 310 -2.45 4.75 14.38
CA GLY A 310 -1.97 3.37 14.23
C GLY A 310 -2.48 2.73 12.93
N ASN A 311 -2.66 1.41 12.95
CA ASN A 311 -3.21 0.63 11.83
C ASN A 311 -4.70 0.95 11.57
N GLY A 312 -5.18 0.73 10.35
CA GLY A 312 -6.62 0.80 10.06
C GLY A 312 -7.41 -0.22 10.87
N VAL A 313 -7.07 -1.50 10.74
CA VAL A 313 -7.58 -2.60 11.54
C VAL A 313 -6.42 -3.40 12.13
N ASP A 314 -6.42 -3.59 13.44
CA ASP A 314 -5.45 -4.41 14.18
C ASP A 314 -6.15 -5.63 14.79
N VAL A 315 -5.61 -6.83 14.58
CA VAL A 315 -6.12 -8.06 15.19
C VAL A 315 -4.97 -8.77 15.89
N ARG A 316 -5.06 -8.94 17.22
CA ARG A 316 -3.94 -9.47 18.01
C ARG A 316 -4.36 -10.38 19.15
N THR A 317 -3.42 -11.22 19.53
CA THR A 317 -3.50 -12.06 20.73
C THR A 317 -2.96 -11.28 21.92
N VAL A 318 -3.73 -11.15 23.00
CA VAL A 318 -3.32 -10.48 24.24
C VAL A 318 -3.23 -11.49 25.39
N SER A 319 -4.29 -12.23 25.62
CA SER A 319 -4.40 -13.20 26.72
C SER A 319 -4.87 -14.58 26.27
N ALA A 320 -5.33 -14.75 25.02
CA ALA A 320 -5.82 -16.03 24.54
C ALA A 320 -4.69 -17.07 24.39
N VAL A 321 -5.03 -18.32 24.67
CA VAL A 321 -4.14 -19.49 24.47
C VAL A 321 -3.99 -19.83 22.98
N VAL A 322 -5.04 -19.54 22.19
CA VAL A 322 -5.09 -19.78 20.75
C VAL A 322 -5.27 -18.42 20.06
N PRO A 323 -4.51 -18.10 18.99
CA PRO A 323 -4.68 -16.86 18.26
C PRO A 323 -6.10 -16.66 17.72
N PRO A 324 -6.61 -15.41 17.71
CA PRO A 324 -7.95 -15.11 17.22
C PRO A 324 -8.10 -15.45 15.73
N ALA A 325 -9.23 -16.04 15.37
CA ALA A 325 -9.54 -16.49 14.02
C ALA A 325 -10.97 -16.15 13.61
N ASN A 326 -11.28 -16.40 12.34
CA ASN A 326 -12.57 -16.20 11.72
C ASN A 326 -13.00 -14.72 11.69
N ASN A 327 -12.03 -13.79 11.74
CA ASN A 327 -12.30 -12.36 11.71
C ASN A 327 -12.30 -11.84 10.26
N GLY A 328 -13.50 -11.58 9.74
CA GLY A 328 -13.73 -11.10 8.38
C GLY A 328 -13.53 -9.60 8.27
N ILE A 329 -12.65 -9.15 7.39
CA ILE A 329 -12.35 -7.73 7.17
C ILE A 329 -12.62 -7.42 5.70
N LEU A 330 -13.88 -7.17 5.37
CA LEU A 330 -14.38 -7.23 3.99
C LEU A 330 -14.92 -5.88 3.54
N GLY A 331 -14.55 -5.44 2.34
CA GLY A 331 -15.17 -4.30 1.66
C GLY A 331 -15.00 -2.94 2.37
N ASN A 332 -14.07 -2.83 3.31
CA ASN A 332 -13.74 -1.55 3.95
C ASN A 332 -12.90 -0.68 3.00
N GLN A 333 -13.03 0.64 3.12
CA GLN A 333 -12.08 1.61 2.57
C GLN A 333 -11.12 1.99 3.69
N ILE A 334 -9.86 1.60 3.55
CA ILE A 334 -8.83 1.79 4.58
C ILE A 334 -7.66 2.52 3.93
N TYR A 335 -7.37 3.74 4.35
CA TYR A 335 -6.38 4.59 3.69
C TYR A 335 -5.83 5.71 4.60
N SER A 336 -4.65 6.22 4.27
CA SER A 336 -4.01 7.35 4.95
C SER A 336 -3.89 7.17 6.47
N ASN A 337 -3.76 5.94 6.98
CA ASN A 337 -3.44 5.70 8.38
C ASN A 337 -1.92 5.79 8.59
N THR A 338 -1.49 6.07 9.82
CA THR A 338 -0.04 6.19 10.11
C THR A 338 0.65 4.81 10.13
N GLY A 339 -0.10 3.77 10.52
CA GLY A 339 0.33 2.37 10.44
C GLY A 339 -0.02 1.72 9.10
N ILE A 340 -0.31 0.42 9.12
CA ILE A 340 -0.71 -0.34 7.93
C ILE A 340 -2.23 -0.50 7.84
N GLY A 341 -2.77 -0.87 6.68
CA GLY A 341 -4.21 -1.01 6.50
C GLY A 341 -4.83 -2.08 7.42
N ILE A 342 -4.31 -3.29 7.37
CA ILE A 342 -4.70 -4.43 8.22
C ILE A 342 -3.42 -5.06 8.77
N ASP A 343 -3.34 -5.22 10.09
CA ASP A 343 -2.22 -5.89 10.79
C ASP A 343 -2.74 -7.10 11.55
N LEU A 344 -2.18 -8.27 11.25
CA LEU A 344 -2.57 -9.54 11.85
C LEU A 344 -1.48 -10.05 12.79
N GLY A 345 -1.60 -9.72 14.06
CA GLY A 345 -0.67 -10.11 15.12
C GLY A 345 0.02 -8.92 15.79
N GLY A 346 -0.16 -7.70 15.26
CA GLY A 346 0.47 -6.48 15.80
C GLY A 346 1.97 -6.46 15.54
N ASN A 347 2.41 -7.06 14.44
CA ASN A 347 3.81 -7.31 14.09
C ASN A 347 4.23 -6.58 12.81
N GLY A 348 3.40 -5.64 12.32
CA GLY A 348 3.62 -4.96 11.05
C GLY A 348 3.34 -5.88 9.86
N ILE A 349 3.94 -5.58 8.70
CA ILE A 349 3.75 -6.39 7.49
C ILE A 349 4.20 -7.84 7.75
N THR A 350 3.26 -8.77 7.62
CA THR A 350 3.50 -10.20 7.77
C THR A 350 3.83 -10.83 6.42
N ALA A 351 4.97 -11.51 6.33
CA ALA A 351 5.34 -12.24 5.12
C ALA A 351 4.43 -13.46 4.90
N ASN A 352 4.06 -13.71 3.64
CA ASN A 352 3.34 -14.92 3.25
C ASN A 352 4.10 -16.19 3.67
N ALA A 353 3.39 -17.18 4.19
CA ALA A 353 3.92 -18.50 4.50
C ALA A 353 4.10 -19.33 3.23
N TYR A 354 5.22 -20.03 3.09
CA TYR A 354 5.51 -20.86 1.92
C TYR A 354 5.67 -22.33 2.31
N PRO A 355 5.30 -23.28 1.43
CA PRO A 355 5.50 -24.68 1.68
C PRO A 355 6.99 -25.00 1.89
N PRO A 356 7.34 -25.95 2.78
CA PRO A 356 8.73 -26.35 3.03
C PRO A 356 9.37 -27.08 1.84
N GLY A 357 8.64 -27.32 0.76
CA GLY A 357 9.14 -27.86 -0.51
C GLY A 357 8.02 -28.14 -1.53
N PRO A 358 8.37 -28.40 -2.81
CA PRO A 358 7.42 -28.51 -3.92
C PRO A 358 6.46 -29.72 -3.85
N SER A 359 6.77 -30.70 -3.02
CA SER A 359 5.93 -31.90 -2.79
C SER A 359 5.14 -31.85 -1.49
N GLN A 360 5.24 -30.76 -0.72
CA GLN A 360 4.54 -30.59 0.54
C GLN A 360 3.65 -29.36 0.49
N PRO A 361 2.32 -29.50 0.36
CA PRO A 361 1.43 -28.35 0.45
C PRO A 361 1.55 -27.65 1.81
N LEU A 362 1.14 -26.39 1.87
CA LEU A 362 0.76 -25.80 3.15
C LEU A 362 -0.35 -26.65 3.77
N ILE A 363 -0.20 -27.01 5.04
CA ILE A 363 -1.23 -27.76 5.76
C ILE A 363 -1.95 -26.77 6.65
N ARG A 364 -3.26 -26.59 6.40
CA ARG A 364 -4.11 -25.81 7.30
C ARG A 364 -4.12 -26.50 8.67
N PRO A 365 -3.63 -25.86 9.73
CA PRO A 365 -3.60 -26.50 11.03
C PRO A 365 -5.03 -26.68 11.55
N ALA A 366 -5.27 -27.70 12.38
CA ALA A 366 -6.61 -27.94 12.96
C ALA A 366 -7.02 -26.86 13.97
N THR A 367 -6.04 -26.19 14.56
CA THR A 367 -6.21 -25.01 15.42
C THR A 367 -5.35 -23.87 14.89
N PRO A 368 -5.81 -22.61 14.97
CA PRO A 368 -5.00 -21.45 14.57
C PRO A 368 -3.63 -21.47 15.25
N LEU A 369 -2.57 -21.28 14.46
CA LEU A 369 -1.21 -21.05 14.97
C LEU A 369 -0.81 -19.57 14.88
N THR A 370 -1.53 -18.81 14.06
CA THR A 370 -1.43 -17.36 13.88
C THR A 370 -2.83 -16.79 13.69
N VAL A 371 -2.95 -15.46 13.82
CA VAL A 371 -4.22 -14.74 13.64
C VAL A 371 -4.82 -15.06 12.28
N ASN A 372 -6.14 -15.30 12.23
CA ASN A 372 -6.86 -15.67 10.99
C ASN A 372 -6.20 -16.84 10.24
N PHE A 373 -5.69 -17.82 10.99
CA PHE A 373 -4.91 -18.97 10.49
C PHE A 373 -3.63 -18.60 9.73
N GLY A 374 -3.31 -17.33 9.49
CA GLY A 374 -2.24 -16.91 8.58
C GLY A 374 -2.62 -17.10 7.12
N VAL A 375 -3.86 -16.76 6.73
CA VAL A 375 -4.21 -16.69 5.30
C VAL A 375 -3.27 -15.70 4.60
N ASN A 376 -2.56 -16.20 3.59
CA ASN A 376 -1.65 -15.39 2.79
C ASN A 376 -2.40 -14.35 1.95
N SER A 377 -1.78 -13.19 1.75
CA SER A 377 -2.28 -12.19 0.83
C SER A 377 -2.05 -12.61 -0.64
N PRO A 378 -2.91 -12.18 -1.58
CA PRO A 378 -2.67 -12.41 -3.01
C PRO A 378 -1.38 -11.77 -3.49
N LEU A 379 -0.80 -12.31 -4.55
CA LEU A 379 0.30 -11.71 -5.29
C LEU A 379 -0.23 -11.20 -6.64
N LEU A 380 -0.14 -9.91 -6.90
CA LEU A 380 -0.56 -9.31 -8.17
C LEU A 380 0.61 -9.33 -9.17
N HIS A 381 0.32 -9.77 -10.40
CA HIS A 381 1.33 -9.94 -11.47
C HIS A 381 1.23 -8.87 -12.55
N PHE A 382 0.00 -8.41 -12.83
CA PHE A 382 -0.27 -7.45 -13.88
C PHE A 382 -1.59 -6.73 -13.66
N VAL A 383 -1.61 -5.42 -13.93
CA VAL A 383 -2.86 -4.69 -14.16
C VAL A 383 -2.78 -3.97 -15.50
N SER A 384 -3.74 -4.22 -16.40
CA SER A 384 -3.73 -3.65 -17.74
C SER A 384 -4.19 -2.19 -17.77
N VAL A 385 -3.55 -1.41 -18.63
CA VAL A 385 -4.03 -0.10 -19.11
C VAL A 385 -4.71 -0.35 -20.45
N PRO A 386 -6.04 -0.24 -20.56
CA PRO A 386 -6.73 -0.46 -21.82
C PRO A 386 -6.36 0.60 -22.86
N THR A 387 -6.36 0.23 -24.14
CA THR A 387 -5.98 1.16 -25.23
C THR A 387 -7.12 2.11 -25.61
N ASN A 388 -8.32 1.87 -25.08
CA ASN A 388 -9.52 2.68 -25.30
C ASN A 388 -10.23 2.93 -23.96
N VAL A 389 -10.69 4.17 -23.74
CA VAL A 389 -11.44 4.58 -22.53
C VAL A 389 -12.76 3.83 -22.31
N LEU A 390 -13.26 3.12 -23.34
CA LEU A 390 -14.45 2.27 -23.25
C LEU A 390 -14.15 0.83 -22.84
N GLU A 391 -12.87 0.45 -22.73
CA GLU A 391 -12.43 -0.88 -22.31
C GLU A 391 -12.18 -0.94 -20.80
N ASN A 392 -12.42 -2.13 -20.24
CA ASN A 392 -12.22 -2.42 -18.83
C ASN A 392 -10.77 -2.87 -18.58
N SER A 393 -10.19 -2.47 -17.45
CA SER A 393 -8.89 -3.00 -17.03
C SER A 393 -8.99 -4.45 -16.55
N GLN A 394 -7.88 -5.17 -16.66
CA GLN A 394 -7.72 -6.56 -16.25
C GLN A 394 -6.64 -6.64 -15.18
N VAL A 395 -6.91 -7.36 -14.09
CA VAL A 395 -5.96 -7.64 -13.01
C VAL A 395 -5.65 -9.13 -13.02
N GLU A 396 -4.38 -9.49 -13.11
CA GLU A 396 -3.87 -10.85 -13.01
C GLU A 396 -3.11 -11.02 -11.70
N GLY A 397 -3.29 -12.16 -11.04
CA GLY A 397 -2.62 -12.48 -9.79
C GLY A 397 -2.60 -13.97 -9.50
N SER A 398 -1.95 -14.34 -8.40
CA SER A 398 -2.02 -15.68 -7.82
C SER A 398 -2.23 -15.62 -6.32
N LEU A 399 -2.65 -16.75 -5.76
CA LEU A 399 -2.81 -16.97 -4.34
C LEU A 399 -2.17 -18.31 -4.02
N LEU A 400 -1.27 -18.34 -3.05
CA LEU A 400 -0.71 -19.55 -2.49
C LEU A 400 -1.07 -19.60 -1.00
N THR A 401 -1.90 -20.53 -0.58
CA THR A 401 -2.39 -20.64 0.80
C THR A 401 -2.90 -22.06 1.08
N TRP A 402 -3.99 -22.25 1.83
CA TRP A 402 -4.59 -23.54 2.15
C TRP A 402 -5.03 -24.29 0.88
N PRO A 403 -4.68 -25.59 0.73
CA PRO A 403 -5.12 -26.44 -0.39
C PRO A 403 -6.63 -26.63 -0.48
N ASN A 404 -7.11 -26.85 -1.71
CA ASN A 404 -8.48 -27.22 -2.03
C ASN A 404 -9.54 -26.33 -1.35
N SER A 405 -9.23 -25.05 -1.20
CA SER A 405 -10.01 -24.10 -0.41
C SER A 405 -10.44 -22.93 -1.28
N ALA A 406 -11.67 -22.45 -1.06
CA ALA A 406 -12.21 -21.32 -1.78
C ALA A 406 -11.92 -20.02 -1.01
N PHE A 407 -11.51 -18.99 -1.76
CA PHE A 407 -11.19 -17.66 -1.24
C PHE A 407 -11.91 -16.60 -2.07
N ARG A 408 -12.37 -15.56 -1.38
CA ARG A 408 -12.74 -14.29 -2.00
C ARG A 408 -11.50 -13.41 -2.05
N VAL A 409 -11.07 -13.07 -3.25
CA VAL A 409 -10.04 -12.05 -3.48
C VAL A 409 -10.74 -10.72 -3.72
N GLN A 410 -10.50 -9.72 -2.88
CA GLN A 410 -11.00 -8.36 -3.07
C GLN A 410 -9.86 -7.47 -3.55
N ILE A 411 -10.11 -6.70 -4.62
CA ILE A 411 -9.11 -5.89 -5.32
C ILE A 411 -9.45 -4.42 -5.09
N TYR A 412 -8.45 -3.65 -4.68
CA TYR A 412 -8.61 -2.25 -4.29
C TYR A 412 -7.66 -1.34 -5.07
N LEU A 413 -8.08 -0.10 -5.32
CA LEU A 413 -7.13 0.97 -5.56
C LEU A 413 -6.41 1.31 -4.25
N SER A 414 -5.14 1.67 -4.39
CA SER A 414 -4.33 2.21 -3.31
C SER A 414 -4.00 3.68 -3.60
N ASP A 415 -3.96 4.49 -2.55
CA ASP A 415 -3.69 5.93 -2.58
C ASP A 415 -2.19 6.29 -2.48
N SER A 416 -1.31 5.30 -2.24
CA SER A 416 0.13 5.53 -2.10
C SER A 416 0.98 4.89 -3.20
N SER A 417 1.99 5.65 -3.66
CA SER A 417 3.03 5.21 -4.61
C SER A 417 4.26 4.61 -3.95
N SER A 418 4.22 4.37 -2.63
CA SER A 418 5.33 3.88 -1.84
C SER A 418 5.13 2.42 -1.47
N ASP A 419 6.16 1.61 -1.65
CA ASP A 419 6.25 0.16 -1.36
C ASP A 419 6.11 -0.23 0.13
N VAL A 420 5.40 0.54 0.95
CA VAL A 420 5.15 0.19 2.35
C VAL A 420 3.70 0.45 2.69
N ASN A 421 2.96 -0.66 2.84
CA ASN A 421 1.78 -0.87 3.70
C ASN A 421 0.40 -1.07 3.05
N GLY A 422 0.32 -1.30 1.73
CA GLY A 422 -0.85 -1.91 1.06
C GLY A 422 -2.20 -1.45 1.62
N GLU A 423 -2.55 -0.19 1.49
CA GLU A 423 -3.87 0.29 1.91
C GLU A 423 -4.86 0.22 0.73
N GLY A 424 -6.14 -0.02 1.02
CA GLY A 424 -7.21 -0.16 0.03
C GLY A 424 -8.20 0.99 0.14
N SER A 425 -7.98 2.06 -0.62
CA SER A 425 -8.82 3.27 -0.58
C SER A 425 -10.17 3.09 -1.27
N GLU A 426 -10.25 2.23 -2.30
CA GLU A 426 -11.48 1.97 -3.03
C GLU A 426 -11.55 0.51 -3.51
N LEU A 427 -12.62 -0.21 -3.17
CA LEU A 427 -12.87 -1.56 -3.72
C LEU A 427 -13.29 -1.45 -5.20
N ILE A 428 -12.49 -2.00 -6.10
CA ILE A 428 -12.71 -1.95 -7.56
C ILE A 428 -13.13 -3.28 -8.18
N GLY A 429 -13.07 -4.37 -7.42
CA GLY A 429 -13.64 -5.65 -7.84
C GLY A 429 -13.37 -6.78 -6.86
N ASP A 430 -14.08 -7.88 -7.04
CA ASP A 430 -13.87 -9.11 -6.28
C ASP A 430 -13.89 -10.34 -7.20
N SER A 431 -13.19 -11.40 -6.78
CA SER A 431 -13.14 -12.68 -7.48
C SER A 431 -13.25 -13.83 -6.49
N LEU A 432 -13.90 -14.91 -6.89
CA LEU A 432 -13.85 -16.18 -6.15
C LEU A 432 -12.81 -17.07 -6.80
N VAL A 433 -11.85 -17.53 -6.01
CA VAL A 433 -10.71 -18.34 -6.45
C VAL A 433 -10.69 -19.61 -5.62
N THR A 434 -10.36 -20.75 -6.22
CA THR A 434 -10.21 -22.03 -5.50
C THR A 434 -8.81 -22.55 -5.72
N THR A 435 -8.10 -22.78 -4.62
CA THR A 435 -6.74 -23.34 -4.65
C THR A 435 -6.77 -24.81 -5.00
N ASP A 436 -5.71 -25.27 -5.67
CA ASP A 436 -5.51 -26.68 -6.02
C ASP A 436 -5.00 -27.52 -4.82
N SER A 437 -4.55 -28.74 -5.10
CA SER A 437 -4.03 -29.65 -4.08
C SER A 437 -2.72 -29.20 -3.42
N ILE A 438 -2.00 -28.25 -4.02
CA ILE A 438 -0.79 -27.66 -3.44
C ILE A 438 -1.06 -26.31 -2.74
N GLY A 439 -2.30 -25.82 -2.79
CA GLY A 439 -2.64 -24.51 -2.22
C GLY A 439 -2.49 -23.35 -3.18
N TYR A 440 -2.24 -23.60 -4.46
CA TYR A 440 -2.01 -22.56 -5.46
C TYR A 440 -3.27 -22.31 -6.30
N ALA A 441 -3.49 -21.05 -6.68
CA ALA A 441 -4.40 -20.67 -7.75
C ALA A 441 -3.90 -19.41 -8.45
N SER A 442 -4.06 -19.35 -9.77
CA SER A 442 -3.99 -18.11 -10.53
C SER A 442 -5.39 -17.55 -10.76
N PHE A 443 -5.49 -16.23 -10.91
CA PHE A 443 -6.75 -15.58 -11.20
C PHE A 443 -6.57 -14.40 -12.15
N THR A 444 -7.67 -14.09 -12.83
CA THR A 444 -7.79 -12.96 -13.74
C THR A 444 -9.14 -12.30 -13.50
N LYS A 445 -9.13 -11.01 -13.19
CA LYS A 445 -10.35 -10.23 -12.91
C LYS A 445 -10.44 -9.03 -13.84
N ILE A 446 -11.54 -8.94 -14.57
CA ILE A 446 -11.92 -7.71 -15.28
C ILE A 446 -12.55 -6.76 -14.26
N VAL A 447 -11.94 -5.59 -14.08
CA VAL A 447 -12.52 -4.50 -13.27
C VAL A 447 -13.32 -3.60 -14.19
N THR A 448 -14.58 -3.31 -13.83
CA THR A 448 -15.53 -2.57 -14.70
C THR A 448 -15.29 -1.06 -14.65
N ARG A 449 -14.03 -0.68 -14.82
CA ARG A 449 -13.50 0.66 -14.78
C ARG A 449 -12.19 0.70 -15.55
N HIS A 450 -11.95 1.83 -16.22
CA HIS A 450 -10.66 2.15 -16.80
C HIS A 450 -9.67 2.56 -15.69
N LEU A 451 -8.61 1.78 -15.51
CA LEU A 451 -7.49 2.15 -14.65
C LEU A 451 -6.41 2.83 -15.49
N ASN A 452 -5.83 3.89 -14.94
CA ASN A 452 -4.81 4.70 -15.60
C ASN A 452 -3.42 4.33 -15.11
N ASP A 453 -2.43 4.53 -15.96
CA ASP A 453 -1.02 4.51 -15.58
C ASP A 453 -0.76 5.48 -14.41
N GLY A 454 0.13 5.09 -13.49
CA GLY A 454 0.40 5.81 -12.23
C GLY A 454 -0.59 5.54 -11.08
N GLN A 455 -1.67 4.79 -11.29
CA GLN A 455 -2.47 4.25 -10.18
C GLN A 455 -1.83 2.98 -9.62
N PHE A 456 -2.19 2.63 -8.37
CA PHE A 456 -1.72 1.42 -7.69
C PHE A 456 -2.90 0.54 -7.31
N VAL A 457 -2.70 -0.77 -7.37
CA VAL A 457 -3.70 -1.78 -7.01
C VAL A 457 -3.15 -2.70 -5.93
N THR A 458 -3.97 -3.00 -4.92
CA THR A 458 -3.70 -4.03 -3.90
C THR A 458 -4.86 -5.03 -3.84
N ALA A 459 -4.72 -6.08 -3.03
CA ALA A 459 -5.77 -7.06 -2.81
C ALA A 459 -5.70 -7.70 -1.43
N THR A 460 -6.83 -8.23 -0.96
CA THR A 460 -6.91 -9.14 0.19
C THR A 460 -7.48 -10.49 -0.23
N ALA A 461 -7.23 -11.53 0.55
CA ALA A 461 -7.88 -12.83 0.42
C ALA A 461 -8.65 -13.17 1.70
N THR A 462 -9.90 -13.59 1.57
CA THR A 462 -10.74 -14.06 2.69
C THR A 462 -11.23 -15.47 2.40
N ASP A 463 -10.99 -16.41 3.32
CA ASP A 463 -11.52 -17.77 3.19
C ASP A 463 -13.03 -17.84 3.53
N PHE A 464 -13.67 -18.99 3.28
CA PHE A 464 -15.11 -19.16 3.55
C PHE A 464 -15.48 -19.15 5.05
N GLU A 465 -14.48 -19.26 5.93
CA GLU A 465 -14.65 -19.18 7.38
C GLU A 465 -14.40 -17.77 7.93
N ASN A 466 -14.30 -16.78 7.02
CA ASN A 466 -14.04 -15.37 7.26
C ASN A 466 -12.63 -15.04 7.74
N ASN A 467 -11.63 -15.90 7.55
CA ASN A 467 -10.24 -15.52 7.83
C ASN A 467 -9.73 -14.62 6.69
N THR A 468 -9.50 -13.33 6.98
CA THR A 468 -8.98 -12.36 6.01
C THR A 468 -7.48 -12.16 6.19
N SER A 469 -6.74 -12.09 5.09
CA SER A 469 -5.32 -11.74 5.03
C SER A 469 -5.08 -10.24 5.28
N GLU A 470 -3.83 -9.87 5.56
CA GLU A 470 -3.37 -8.50 5.32
C GLU A 470 -3.49 -8.14 3.82
N PHE A 471 -3.30 -6.87 3.49
CA PHE A 471 -3.25 -6.45 2.09
C PHE A 471 -1.97 -6.90 1.37
N ALA A 472 -2.11 -7.12 0.08
CA ALA A 472 -1.01 -7.40 -0.83
C ALA A 472 -0.11 -6.16 -1.05
N ALA A 473 1.11 -6.40 -1.53
CA ALA A 473 1.95 -5.32 -2.04
C ALA A 473 1.24 -4.57 -3.19
N ASN A 474 1.43 -3.25 -3.23
CA ASN A 474 0.87 -2.40 -4.27
C ASN A 474 1.53 -2.72 -5.62
N LEU A 475 0.71 -2.99 -6.63
CA LEU A 475 1.15 -3.15 -8.02
C LEU A 475 0.79 -1.88 -8.82
N PRO A 476 1.76 -1.17 -9.42
CA PRO A 476 1.46 -0.08 -10.33
C PRO A 476 0.72 -0.60 -11.57
N VAL A 477 -0.33 0.13 -11.94
CA VAL A 477 -1.11 -0.14 -13.15
C VAL A 477 -0.25 0.06 -14.37
N GLY A 478 -0.25 -0.90 -15.29
CA GLY A 478 0.59 -0.86 -16.48
C GLY A 478 2.01 -1.38 -16.28
N VAL A 479 2.27 -2.19 -15.25
CA VAL A 479 3.54 -2.92 -15.11
C VAL A 479 3.25 -4.42 -15.08
N ARG A 480 3.93 -5.19 -15.94
CA ARG A 480 3.91 -6.65 -15.94
C ARG A 480 5.22 -7.14 -15.32
N THR A 481 5.16 -7.71 -14.12
CA THR A 481 6.36 -8.12 -13.39
C THR A 481 6.70 -9.59 -13.64
N ARG A 482 7.90 -9.82 -14.19
CA ARG A 482 8.75 -11.03 -14.09
C ARG A 482 8.27 -12.30 -14.83
N TYR A 483 9.10 -12.80 -15.76
CA TYR A 483 8.97 -14.17 -16.31
C TYR A 483 9.95 -15.12 -15.62
N TYR A 484 9.47 -16.33 -15.31
CA TYR A 484 10.19 -17.41 -14.64
C TYR A 484 10.25 -18.63 -15.57
N ASP A 485 11.43 -19.23 -15.73
CA ASP A 485 11.56 -20.57 -16.31
C ASP A 485 11.88 -21.58 -15.21
N PRO A 486 10.98 -22.54 -14.91
CA PRO A 486 11.21 -23.51 -13.86
C PRO A 486 12.32 -24.52 -14.18
N GLY A 487 12.78 -24.64 -15.44
CA GLY A 487 13.82 -25.60 -15.85
C GLY A 487 13.43 -27.06 -15.60
N THR A 488 13.56 -27.94 -16.59
CA THR A 488 13.07 -29.33 -16.47
C THR A 488 13.87 -30.24 -15.52
N ASN A 489 14.88 -29.74 -14.80
CA ASN A 489 15.67 -30.50 -13.83
C ASN A 489 16.10 -29.59 -12.67
N GLN A 490 15.99 -30.09 -11.43
CA GLN A 490 16.46 -29.45 -10.20
C GLN A 490 17.98 -29.18 -10.24
N GLY A 491 18.37 -28.09 -10.88
CA GLY A 491 19.77 -27.71 -11.14
C GLY A 491 19.95 -26.81 -12.38
N GLY A 492 18.93 -26.66 -13.23
CA GLY A 492 18.93 -25.72 -14.36
C GLY A 492 18.37 -24.35 -13.98
N GLY A 493 19.17 -23.60 -13.22
CA GLY A 493 19.02 -22.18 -12.83
C GLY A 493 17.70 -21.46 -13.10
N HIS A 494 16.91 -21.26 -12.04
CA HIS A 494 15.81 -20.29 -12.01
C HIS A 494 16.36 -18.90 -12.30
N PHE A 495 15.72 -18.18 -13.20
CA PHE A 495 16.04 -16.80 -13.52
C PHE A 495 14.78 -15.97 -13.60
N VAL A 496 14.98 -14.66 -13.50
CA VAL A 496 13.90 -13.69 -13.61
C VAL A 496 14.33 -12.59 -14.56
N VAL A 497 13.45 -12.26 -15.49
CA VAL A 497 13.66 -11.21 -16.50
C VAL A 497 12.61 -10.13 -16.35
N ASN A 498 13.03 -8.87 -16.46
CA ASN A 498 12.12 -7.75 -16.55
C ASN A 498 11.52 -7.70 -17.96
N LEU A 499 10.22 -7.41 -18.03
CA LEU A 499 9.47 -7.32 -19.28
C LEU A 499 8.87 -5.91 -19.44
N THR A 500 8.63 -5.49 -20.67
CA THR A 500 7.73 -4.37 -20.95
C THR A 500 6.27 -4.75 -20.66
N LEU A 501 5.39 -3.74 -20.66
CA LEU A 501 3.94 -3.85 -20.72
C LEU A 501 3.39 -4.92 -21.67
N SER A 502 4.05 -5.11 -22.82
CA SER A 502 3.63 -6.06 -23.87
C SER A 502 4.24 -7.45 -23.68
N GLY A 503 4.93 -7.71 -22.56
CA GLY A 503 5.59 -8.98 -22.27
C GLY A 503 6.93 -9.16 -22.99
N ILE A 504 7.52 -8.09 -23.51
CA ILE A 504 8.77 -8.16 -24.27
C ILE A 504 9.95 -8.02 -23.31
N PRO A 505 10.97 -8.89 -23.37
CA PRO A 505 12.10 -8.80 -22.44
C PRO A 505 12.89 -7.50 -22.60
N LEU A 506 13.27 -6.89 -21.47
CA LEU A 506 14.19 -5.75 -21.47
C LEU A 506 15.58 -6.25 -21.86
N HIS A 507 16.16 -5.69 -22.91
CA HIS A 507 17.42 -6.17 -23.46
C HIS A 507 18.25 -5.06 -24.09
N TRP A 508 19.58 -5.24 -24.16
CA TRP A 508 20.42 -4.40 -25.00
C TRP A 508 20.37 -4.90 -26.43
N ARG A 509 20.26 -4.00 -27.41
CA ARG A 509 20.26 -4.41 -28.81
C ARG A 509 21.50 -5.22 -29.16
N ASP A 510 21.31 -6.41 -29.75
CA ASP A 510 22.36 -7.38 -30.11
C ASP A 510 23.32 -7.72 -28.95
N GLY A 511 22.93 -7.50 -27.69
CA GLY A 511 23.82 -7.62 -26.55
C GLY A 511 24.87 -6.51 -26.42
N LEU A 512 24.80 -5.44 -27.22
CA LEU A 512 25.79 -4.37 -27.24
C LEU A 512 25.55 -3.36 -26.11
N LEU A 513 26.45 -3.32 -25.14
CA LEU A 513 26.43 -2.38 -24.03
C LEU A 513 27.73 -1.55 -24.00
N LYS A 514 27.58 -0.23 -23.89
CA LYS A 514 28.70 0.68 -23.61
C LYS A 514 28.53 1.35 -22.27
N PHE A 515 29.50 1.23 -21.36
CA PHE A 515 29.42 1.86 -20.04
C PHE A 515 30.49 2.94 -19.85
N ARG A 516 30.22 3.86 -18.92
CA ARG A 516 31.15 4.93 -18.54
C ARG A 516 31.31 4.97 -17.02
N LEU A 517 32.57 4.93 -16.58
CA LEU A 517 32.92 5.18 -15.19
C LEU A 517 33.07 6.69 -15.01
N SER A 518 32.23 7.31 -14.18
CA SER A 518 32.31 8.75 -13.90
C SER A 518 33.59 9.12 -13.14
N ARG A 519 33.99 10.39 -13.15
CA ARG A 519 35.22 10.84 -12.49
C ARG A 519 35.24 10.48 -11.01
N THR A 520 34.11 10.61 -10.33
CA THR A 520 33.95 10.24 -8.90
C THR A 520 34.32 8.77 -8.64
N THR A 521 34.08 7.89 -9.61
CA THR A 521 34.50 6.47 -9.55
C THR A 521 35.95 6.24 -9.94
N THR A 522 36.47 7.02 -10.89
CA THR A 522 37.88 6.88 -11.30
C THR A 522 38.87 7.37 -10.25
N SER A 523 38.48 8.32 -9.40
CA SER A 523 39.29 8.80 -8.27
C SER A 523 39.21 7.92 -7.02
N SER A 524 38.35 6.90 -7.01
CA SER A 524 38.07 6.09 -5.80
C SER A 524 39.05 4.93 -5.58
N GLY A 525 39.90 4.61 -6.55
CA GLY A 525 40.81 3.45 -6.52
C GLY A 525 40.17 2.11 -6.95
N PHE A 526 38.86 2.08 -7.22
CA PHE A 526 38.11 0.84 -7.54
C PHE A 526 37.90 0.59 -9.04
N GLN A 527 38.48 1.42 -9.91
CA GLN A 527 38.27 1.37 -11.36
C GLN A 527 38.56 -0.01 -11.97
N ALA A 528 39.63 -0.68 -11.51
CA ALA A 528 39.99 -2.01 -11.99
C ALA A 528 38.93 -3.07 -11.62
N ALA A 529 38.42 -3.02 -10.39
CA ALA A 529 37.38 -3.91 -9.90
C ALA A 529 36.07 -3.71 -10.67
N MET A 530 35.65 -2.46 -10.87
CA MET A 530 34.44 -2.14 -11.64
C MET A 530 34.54 -2.61 -13.11
N ARG A 531 35.70 -2.43 -13.75
CA ARG A 531 35.95 -2.96 -15.10
C ARG A 531 35.86 -4.48 -15.15
N SER A 532 36.38 -5.15 -14.12
CA SER A 532 36.32 -6.61 -13.99
C SER A 532 34.87 -7.09 -13.94
N SER A 533 34.00 -6.43 -13.17
CA SER A 533 32.57 -6.75 -13.08
C SER A 533 31.86 -6.78 -14.44
N PHE A 534 32.05 -5.76 -15.28
CA PHE A 534 31.51 -5.75 -16.65
C PHE A 534 32.17 -6.80 -17.54
N GLY A 535 33.46 -7.08 -17.34
CA GLY A 535 34.18 -8.14 -18.04
C GLY A 535 33.68 -9.55 -17.72
N ILE A 536 33.15 -9.79 -16.52
CA ILE A 536 32.52 -11.06 -16.11
C ILE A 536 31.26 -11.30 -16.97
N TRP A 537 30.36 -10.32 -17.07
CA TRP A 537 29.17 -10.42 -17.91
C TRP A 537 29.46 -10.46 -19.41
N GLY A 538 30.55 -9.83 -19.85
CA GLY A 538 31.02 -9.90 -21.25
C GLY A 538 31.42 -11.31 -21.71
N GLN A 539 31.43 -12.31 -20.82
CA GLN A 539 31.65 -13.72 -21.16
C GLN A 539 30.35 -14.44 -21.55
N VAL A 540 29.18 -13.86 -21.26
CA VAL A 540 27.87 -14.46 -21.56
C VAL A 540 27.42 -14.04 -22.95
N SER A 541 27.22 -14.99 -23.85
CA SER A 541 26.66 -14.72 -25.19
C SER A 541 25.18 -14.30 -25.08
N PRO A 542 24.69 -13.32 -25.88
CA PRO A 542 25.38 -12.59 -26.96
C PRO A 542 26.05 -11.27 -26.53
N LEU A 543 26.26 -11.04 -25.23
CA LEU A 543 26.68 -9.75 -24.71
C LEU A 543 28.06 -9.33 -25.22
N GLN A 544 28.16 -8.07 -25.65
CA GLN A 544 29.41 -7.40 -25.99
C GLN A 544 29.48 -6.09 -25.22
N ILE A 545 30.20 -6.13 -24.10
CA ILE A 545 30.28 -5.02 -23.16
C ILE A 545 31.61 -4.31 -23.35
N SER A 546 31.58 -2.99 -23.57
CA SER A 546 32.78 -2.18 -23.75
C SER A 546 32.71 -0.87 -22.97
N GLN A 547 33.87 -0.37 -22.55
CA GLN A 547 33.95 0.92 -21.87
C GLN A 547 34.07 2.05 -22.91
N TYR A 548 33.30 3.12 -22.73
CA TYR A 548 33.55 4.39 -23.40
C TYR A 548 34.66 5.16 -22.66
N LEU A 549 35.73 5.52 -23.38
CA LEU A 549 36.84 6.32 -22.86
C LEU A 549 36.76 7.73 -23.46
N ASP A 550 36.74 8.74 -22.58
CA ASP A 550 36.64 10.16 -22.98
C ASP A 550 37.89 10.57 -23.78
N PRO A 551 37.77 11.09 -25.02
CA PRO A 551 38.90 11.48 -25.85
C PRO A 551 39.71 12.68 -25.32
N THR A 552 39.17 13.47 -24.37
CA THR A 552 39.89 14.60 -23.75
C THR A 552 39.59 14.72 -22.24
N PRO A 553 40.29 13.93 -21.40
CA PRO A 553 39.98 13.77 -19.97
C PRO A 553 39.97 15.06 -19.11
N SER A 554 40.55 16.16 -19.60
CA SER A 554 40.85 17.38 -18.84
C SER A 554 39.83 18.52 -18.97
N THR A 555 38.75 18.38 -19.76
CA THR A 555 37.84 19.51 -20.05
C THR A 555 36.37 19.34 -19.61
N VAL A 556 35.96 18.15 -19.16
CA VAL A 556 34.58 17.89 -18.69
C VAL A 556 34.52 18.06 -17.16
N SER A 557 33.56 18.84 -16.62
CA SER A 557 33.40 19.08 -15.17
C SER A 557 32.58 17.99 -14.47
N ASP A 558 32.83 17.78 -13.18
CA ASP A 558 32.17 16.74 -12.36
C ASP A 558 30.64 16.90 -12.31
N THR A 559 30.15 18.13 -12.45
CA THR A 559 28.71 18.45 -12.50
C THR A 559 27.98 17.90 -13.73
N VAL A 560 28.70 17.53 -14.80
CA VAL A 560 28.13 16.95 -16.03
C VAL A 560 28.33 15.43 -16.07
N ASP A 561 29.44 14.93 -15.51
CA ASP A 561 29.86 13.53 -15.59
C ASP A 561 29.41 12.65 -14.40
N ALA A 562 29.14 13.23 -13.23
CA ALA A 562 28.72 12.50 -12.02
C ALA A 562 27.20 12.56 -11.77
N LYS A 563 26.43 12.92 -12.79
CA LYS A 563 24.98 13.11 -12.65
C LYS A 563 24.25 11.77 -12.78
N TRP A 564 23.75 11.27 -11.66
CA TRP A 564 22.81 10.14 -11.61
C TRP A 564 21.49 10.47 -12.33
N GLY A 565 20.99 9.56 -13.15
CA GLY A 565 19.62 9.58 -13.65
C GLY A 565 19.32 10.72 -14.63
N GLY A 566 20.33 11.13 -15.41
CA GLY A 566 20.26 12.20 -16.40
C GLY A 566 19.28 11.93 -17.56
N ASN A 567 19.24 12.81 -18.55
CA ASN A 567 18.53 12.53 -19.81
C ASN A 567 19.19 11.34 -20.51
N PRO A 568 18.44 10.55 -21.30
CA PRO A 568 19.03 9.44 -22.04
C PRO A 568 20.01 10.00 -23.05
N ASP A 569 21.29 9.89 -22.71
CA ASP A 569 22.40 10.43 -23.49
C ASP A 569 23.27 9.30 -24.07
N GLY A 570 22.92 8.05 -23.76
CA GLY A 570 23.61 6.85 -24.23
C GLY A 570 24.93 6.62 -23.49
N PHE A 571 25.22 7.42 -22.46
CA PHE A 571 26.31 7.18 -21.53
C PHE A 571 25.75 6.50 -20.29
N ASN A 572 25.83 5.17 -20.27
CA ASN A 572 25.44 4.37 -19.12
C ASN A 572 26.41 4.64 -17.97
N ASN A 573 26.08 5.59 -17.08
CA ASN A 573 27.02 6.15 -16.11
C ASN A 573 27.01 5.33 -14.82
N ILE A 574 28.21 5.05 -14.31
CA ILE A 574 28.40 4.49 -12.97
C ILE A 574 28.89 5.63 -12.09
N VAL A 575 28.14 5.94 -11.03
CA VAL A 575 28.39 7.08 -10.15
C VAL A 575 28.47 6.68 -8.68
N TRP A 576 29.31 7.39 -7.94
CA TRP A 576 29.29 7.35 -6.47
C TRP A 576 28.37 8.42 -5.93
N VAL A 577 27.64 8.09 -4.87
CA VAL A 577 26.94 9.07 -4.06
C VAL A 577 27.48 8.96 -2.63
N ASP A 578 28.18 10.01 -2.20
CA ASP A 578 28.91 10.06 -0.92
C ASP A 578 28.47 11.23 -0.03
N GLY A 579 27.46 12.00 -0.44
CA GLY A 579 26.99 13.18 0.28
C GLY A 579 27.86 14.44 0.10
N THR A 580 29.01 14.33 -0.58
CA THR A 580 29.98 15.42 -0.74
C THR A 580 30.19 15.86 -2.19
N ASN A 581 29.75 15.06 -3.16
CA ASN A 581 29.90 15.33 -4.59
C ASN A 581 28.62 15.96 -5.22
N ALA A 582 28.67 16.26 -6.53
CA ALA A 582 27.58 16.93 -7.24
C ALA A 582 26.27 16.12 -7.32
N ALA A 583 26.28 14.83 -6.97
CA ALA A 583 25.07 14.01 -6.88
C ALA A 583 24.25 14.32 -5.61
N GLY A 584 24.85 14.89 -4.56
CA GLY A 584 24.19 15.18 -3.29
C GLY A 584 24.19 14.01 -2.32
N THR A 585 23.28 14.03 -1.33
CA THR A 585 23.08 12.90 -0.41
C THR A 585 22.35 11.74 -1.09
N TRP A 586 22.60 10.51 -0.64
CA TRP A 586 22.02 9.28 -1.21
C TRP A 586 20.53 9.40 -1.46
N ASN A 587 19.75 9.66 -0.41
CA ASN A 587 18.31 9.78 -0.50
C ASN A 587 17.85 10.93 -1.43
N ALA A 588 18.54 12.08 -1.41
CA ALA A 588 18.17 13.21 -2.29
C ALA A 588 18.50 12.94 -3.76
N ALA A 589 19.54 12.16 -4.03
CA ALA A 589 19.97 11.82 -5.38
C ALA A 589 19.09 10.72 -5.98
N THR A 590 18.84 9.64 -5.24
CA THR A 590 18.25 8.40 -5.77
C THR A 590 16.80 8.18 -5.35
N GLY A 591 16.34 8.83 -4.28
CA GLY A 591 15.05 8.55 -3.63
C GLY A 591 15.05 7.26 -2.81
N ALA A 592 16.15 6.51 -2.77
CA ALA A 592 16.23 5.23 -2.07
C ALA A 592 16.51 5.40 -0.57
N PRO A 593 16.06 4.46 0.28
CA PRO A 593 16.45 4.39 1.69
C PRO A 593 17.96 4.24 1.89
N ASP A 594 18.47 4.74 3.02
CA ASP A 594 19.92 4.75 3.30
C ASP A 594 20.53 3.35 3.46
N ASN A 595 19.71 2.33 3.73
CA ASN A 595 20.14 0.93 3.82
C ASN A 595 20.19 0.20 2.46
N VAL A 596 19.99 0.91 1.34
CA VAL A 596 20.17 0.38 -0.01
C VAL A 596 21.62 0.58 -0.47
N ILE A 597 22.28 -0.50 -0.91
CA ILE A 597 23.71 -0.50 -1.26
C ILE A 597 24.00 0.12 -2.64
N ALA A 598 23.10 -0.08 -3.60
CA ALA A 598 23.18 0.44 -4.95
C ALA A 598 21.78 0.50 -5.60
N VAL A 599 21.64 1.31 -6.65
CA VAL A 599 20.41 1.40 -7.46
C VAL A 599 20.81 1.46 -8.93
N THR A 600 20.07 0.71 -9.75
CA THR A 600 20.17 0.77 -11.21
C THR A 600 18.89 1.35 -11.80
N ARG A 601 19.02 2.34 -12.69
CA ARG A 601 17.90 2.98 -13.38
C ARG A 601 17.97 2.70 -14.88
N LEU A 602 16.93 2.09 -15.42
CA LEU A 602 16.82 1.79 -16.85
C LEU A 602 15.87 2.75 -17.57
N ARG A 603 16.18 3.06 -18.83
CA ARG A 603 15.27 3.63 -19.80
C ARG A 603 15.21 2.73 -21.02
N TYR A 604 14.02 2.33 -21.42
CA TYR A 604 13.82 1.38 -22.50
C TYR A 604 12.68 1.79 -23.41
N ASN A 605 12.70 1.27 -24.63
CA ASN A 605 11.60 1.38 -25.57
C ASN A 605 10.49 0.40 -25.15
N ALA A 606 9.31 0.91 -24.83
CA ALA A 606 8.19 0.09 -24.37
C ALA A 606 7.64 -0.88 -25.43
N ILE A 607 7.83 -0.58 -26.72
CA ILE A 607 7.38 -1.39 -27.87
C ILE A 607 8.35 -2.52 -28.18
N THR A 608 9.66 -2.32 -28.01
CA THR A 608 10.66 -3.32 -28.38
C THR A 608 11.36 -3.98 -27.20
N GLY A 609 11.29 -3.39 -26.00
CA GLY A 609 12.10 -3.79 -24.86
C GLY A 609 13.57 -3.38 -24.96
N GLU A 610 13.99 -2.67 -26.01
CA GLU A 610 15.38 -2.21 -26.18
C GLU A 610 15.73 -1.19 -25.10
N ILE A 611 16.72 -1.50 -24.25
CA ILE A 611 17.31 -0.58 -23.29
C ILE A 611 18.13 0.45 -24.07
N THR A 612 17.79 1.71 -23.84
CA THR A 612 18.41 2.88 -24.50
C THR A 612 19.45 3.55 -23.63
N ASP A 613 19.32 3.41 -22.30
CA ASP A 613 20.14 4.09 -21.31
C ASP A 613 19.98 3.39 -19.95
N ALA A 614 21.07 3.27 -19.19
CA ALA A 614 21.12 2.64 -17.88
C ALA A 614 22.19 3.29 -17.00
N ASP A 615 21.76 3.94 -15.93
CA ASP A 615 22.66 4.50 -14.93
C ASP A 615 22.71 3.61 -13.68
N MET A 616 23.86 3.60 -13.00
CA MET A 616 24.09 2.90 -11.74
C MET A 616 24.65 3.85 -10.67
N ALA A 617 24.00 3.93 -9.51
CA ALA A 617 24.45 4.69 -8.35
C ALA A 617 24.85 3.78 -7.19
N ILE A 618 26.01 4.07 -6.57
CA ILE A 618 26.58 3.28 -5.47
C ILE A 618 26.61 4.12 -4.18
N ASN A 619 26.08 3.56 -3.09
CA ASN A 619 25.88 4.26 -1.82
C ASN A 619 27.14 4.27 -0.95
N ARG A 620 28.05 5.23 -1.18
CA ARG A 620 29.21 5.45 -0.29
C ARG A 620 28.89 6.24 0.96
N GLN A 621 27.72 6.87 0.99
CA GLN A 621 27.31 7.66 2.15
C GLN A 621 27.11 6.74 3.36
N THR A 622 26.45 5.60 3.15
CA THR A 622 26.15 4.64 4.22
C THR A 622 27.17 3.50 4.27
N PHE A 623 27.65 2.99 3.13
CA PHE A 623 28.44 1.77 3.07
C PHE A 623 29.93 2.03 2.80
N ALA A 624 30.78 1.27 3.49
CA ALA A 624 32.19 1.15 3.18
C ALA A 624 32.41 0.06 2.11
N PHE A 625 33.37 0.28 1.21
CA PHE A 625 33.70 -0.64 0.13
C PHE A 625 35.20 -0.93 0.07
N GLU A 626 35.55 -2.14 -0.35
CA GLU A 626 36.91 -2.55 -0.66
C GLU A 626 36.95 -3.53 -1.85
N THR A 627 38.15 -3.93 -2.27
CA THR A 627 38.35 -5.04 -3.21
C THR A 627 38.90 -6.24 -2.44
N MET A 628 38.11 -7.30 -2.31
CA MET A 628 38.50 -8.49 -1.57
C MET A 628 39.29 -9.47 -2.45
N PRO A 629 40.40 -10.05 -1.94
CA PRO A 629 41.35 -10.83 -2.76
C PRO A 629 40.96 -12.29 -3.05
N GLY A 630 39.89 -12.84 -2.47
CA GLY A 630 39.49 -14.24 -2.68
C GLY A 630 38.58 -14.78 -1.59
N PRO A 631 38.00 -15.99 -1.74
CA PRO A 631 36.89 -16.43 -0.92
C PRO A 631 37.35 -16.61 0.53
N VAL A 632 36.72 -15.89 1.44
CA VAL A 632 36.74 -16.26 2.85
C VAL A 632 35.38 -16.91 3.14
N GLN A 633 35.36 -17.81 4.11
CA GLN A 633 34.22 -18.68 4.45
C GLN A 633 32.85 -18.01 4.30
N GLU A 634 31.95 -18.64 3.54
CA GLU A 634 30.53 -18.57 3.85
C GLU A 634 30.37 -19.30 5.19
N ASP A 635 30.00 -18.60 6.26
CA ASP A 635 29.62 -19.29 7.49
C ASP A 635 28.29 -18.78 8.05
N ALA A 636 27.62 -19.75 8.67
CA ALA A 636 26.20 -19.78 8.93
C ALA A 636 25.75 -18.91 10.12
N GLY A 637 24.70 -18.13 9.90
CA GLY A 637 23.74 -17.79 10.96
C GLY A 637 24.05 -16.55 11.81
N SER A 638 23.81 -15.35 11.28
CA SER A 638 23.14 -14.24 11.98
C SER A 638 22.87 -13.08 11.01
N ILE A 639 21.69 -12.48 11.08
CA ILE A 639 21.21 -11.37 10.21
C ILE A 639 21.27 -10.02 10.94
N VAL A 640 21.96 -9.95 12.09
CA VAL A 640 22.00 -8.74 12.92
C VAL A 640 23.35 -8.06 12.79
N ASP A 641 23.35 -6.83 12.28
CA ASP A 641 24.50 -5.93 12.23
C ASP A 641 25.00 -5.61 13.66
N PRO A 642 26.26 -5.92 14.01
CA PRO A 642 26.92 -5.29 15.15
C PRO A 642 27.43 -3.89 14.74
N PRO A 643 27.52 -2.91 15.66
CA PRO A 643 28.08 -1.60 15.35
C PRO A 643 29.56 -1.70 14.96
N GLY A 644 29.88 -1.38 13.70
CA GLY A 644 31.25 -1.37 13.14
C GLY A 644 31.40 -2.03 11.77
N ALA A 645 30.48 -1.74 10.84
CA ALA A 645 30.31 -2.43 9.55
C ALA A 645 31.63 -2.67 8.77
N GLN A 646 31.86 -3.93 8.40
CA GLN A 646 32.98 -4.31 7.54
C GLN A 646 32.71 -3.85 6.09
N PRO A 647 33.77 -3.51 5.33
CA PRO A 647 33.63 -3.07 3.94
C PRO A 647 33.07 -4.18 3.03
N LYS A 648 32.26 -3.79 2.04
CA LYS A 648 31.67 -4.69 1.04
C LYS A 648 32.56 -4.82 -0.20
N ASP A 649 32.54 -5.97 -0.87
CA ASP A 649 33.29 -6.14 -2.13
C ASP A 649 32.61 -5.36 -3.27
N ILE A 650 33.31 -4.33 -3.76
CA ILE A 650 32.79 -3.47 -4.83
C ILE A 650 32.61 -4.23 -6.15
N GLU A 651 33.48 -5.21 -6.45
CA GLU A 651 33.39 -5.99 -7.68
C GLU A 651 32.13 -6.86 -7.68
N ALA A 652 31.84 -7.55 -6.57
CA ALA A 652 30.62 -8.34 -6.41
C ALA A 652 29.35 -7.48 -6.49
N THR A 653 29.35 -6.33 -5.80
CA THR A 653 28.23 -5.37 -5.82
C THR A 653 27.94 -4.92 -7.26
N VAL A 654 28.97 -4.45 -7.98
CA VAL A 654 28.80 -3.98 -9.36
C VAL A 654 28.46 -5.13 -10.31
N THR A 655 28.94 -6.35 -10.05
CA THR A 655 28.57 -7.54 -10.85
C THR A 655 27.08 -7.85 -10.71
N HIS A 656 26.52 -7.77 -9.50
CA HIS A 656 25.08 -7.94 -9.27
C HIS A 656 24.26 -6.85 -9.99
N GLU A 657 24.60 -5.58 -9.77
CA GLU A 657 23.90 -4.45 -10.40
C GLU A 657 24.00 -4.48 -11.93
N THR A 658 25.11 -5.00 -12.48
CA THR A 658 25.24 -5.18 -13.93
C THR A 658 24.18 -6.15 -14.47
N GLY A 659 23.73 -7.14 -13.70
CA GLY A 659 22.62 -8.00 -14.11
C GLY A 659 21.31 -7.23 -14.30
N HIS A 660 21.02 -6.25 -13.45
CA HIS A 660 19.89 -5.33 -13.64
C HIS A 660 20.08 -4.43 -14.86
N VAL A 661 21.31 -3.91 -15.08
CA VAL A 661 21.65 -3.16 -16.30
C VAL A 661 21.33 -3.98 -17.55
N LEU A 662 21.48 -5.30 -17.49
CA LEU A 662 21.22 -6.22 -18.60
C LEU A 662 19.75 -6.66 -18.74
N GLY A 663 18.86 -6.26 -17.83
CA GLY A 663 17.43 -6.59 -17.86
C GLY A 663 17.01 -7.78 -16.99
N LEU A 664 17.90 -8.34 -16.18
CA LEU A 664 17.55 -9.37 -15.19
C LEU A 664 16.95 -8.74 -13.92
N ALA A 665 16.13 -9.51 -13.23
CA ALA A 665 15.56 -9.14 -11.94
C ALA A 665 16.10 -10.01 -10.81
N ASP A 666 15.91 -9.54 -9.59
CA ASP A 666 16.30 -10.28 -8.39
C ASP A 666 15.53 -11.57 -8.22
N ILE A 667 16.25 -12.56 -7.69
CA ILE A 667 15.72 -13.85 -7.26
C ILE A 667 15.82 -13.91 -5.74
N TYR A 668 14.72 -14.35 -5.12
CA TYR A 668 14.59 -14.42 -3.67
C TYR A 668 14.29 -15.85 -3.23
N ASN A 669 14.57 -16.18 -1.97
CA ASN A 669 14.19 -17.45 -1.37
C ASN A 669 12.86 -17.36 -0.61
N PRO A 670 12.22 -18.50 -0.27
CA PRO A 670 11.10 -18.52 0.65
C PRO A 670 11.37 -17.70 1.93
N GLY A 671 10.42 -16.84 2.30
CA GLY A 671 10.52 -15.96 3.48
C GLY A 671 10.99 -14.53 3.19
N TYR A 672 11.36 -14.21 1.95
CA TYR A 672 11.67 -12.84 1.53
C TYR A 672 10.48 -12.18 0.83
N PRO A 673 10.24 -10.86 1.04
CA PRO A 673 9.01 -10.18 0.57
C PRO A 673 8.73 -10.28 -0.93
N GLN A 674 9.76 -10.46 -1.76
CA GLN A 674 9.65 -10.52 -3.22
C GLN A 674 9.76 -11.94 -3.79
N TYR A 675 9.76 -12.98 -2.94
CA TYR A 675 9.73 -14.37 -3.39
C TYR A 675 8.36 -14.74 -3.95
N VAL A 676 8.37 -15.48 -5.06
CA VAL A 676 7.15 -16.12 -5.59
C VAL A 676 7.43 -17.62 -5.74
N PRO A 677 6.42 -18.49 -5.60
CA PRO A 677 6.63 -19.94 -5.59
C PRO A 677 7.42 -20.51 -6.77
N ASP A 678 7.33 -19.86 -7.93
CA ASP A 678 8.01 -20.27 -9.16
C ASP A 678 9.53 -19.97 -9.17
N MET A 679 10.06 -19.23 -8.18
CA MET A 679 11.50 -18.95 -8.03
C MET A 679 12.30 -20.11 -7.40
N LEU A 680 11.60 -21.06 -6.77
CA LEU A 680 12.16 -22.16 -5.96
C LEU A 680 13.15 -21.70 -4.85
N PHE A 681 13.64 -22.65 -4.05
CA PHE A 681 14.52 -22.40 -2.91
C PHE A 681 16.01 -22.62 -3.25
N GLU A 682 16.92 -22.29 -2.31
CA GLU A 682 18.39 -22.49 -2.42
C GLU A 682 19.10 -21.63 -3.49
N ASN A 683 18.56 -20.45 -3.79
CA ASN A 683 19.15 -19.55 -4.79
C ASN A 683 20.13 -18.51 -4.19
N GLN A 684 20.54 -18.62 -2.92
CA GLN A 684 21.44 -17.65 -2.27
C GLN A 684 22.78 -17.49 -2.99
N ASN A 685 23.17 -18.51 -3.76
CA ASN A 685 24.43 -18.57 -4.46
C ASN A 685 24.36 -18.02 -5.90
N VAL A 686 23.20 -17.58 -6.38
CA VAL A 686 23.10 -16.95 -7.72
C VAL A 686 23.58 -15.51 -7.68
N THR A 687 24.07 -15.01 -8.82
CA THR A 687 24.55 -13.62 -8.91
C THR A 687 23.40 -12.64 -8.64
N MET A 688 22.22 -12.92 -9.21
CA MET A 688 20.99 -12.14 -9.04
C MET A 688 20.25 -12.40 -7.73
N TYR A 689 20.92 -12.90 -6.69
CA TYR A 689 20.31 -13.02 -5.37
C TYR A 689 20.20 -11.63 -4.72
N GLY A 690 18.97 -11.20 -4.38
CA GLY A 690 18.69 -9.81 -4.00
C GLY A 690 19.19 -9.34 -2.62
N PHE A 691 20.08 -10.10 -1.96
CA PHE A 691 20.67 -9.74 -0.67
C PHE A 691 22.18 -9.90 -0.69
N ILE A 692 22.90 -8.91 -0.17
CA ILE A 692 24.34 -8.99 0.14
C ILE A 692 24.49 -9.07 1.66
N LYS A 693 25.06 -10.16 2.19
CA LYS A 693 25.23 -10.36 3.64
C LYS A 693 26.34 -9.47 4.21
N ASP A 694 26.26 -9.15 5.50
CA ASP A 694 27.42 -8.61 6.19
C ASP A 694 28.54 -9.66 6.26
N GLN A 695 29.77 -9.22 6.01
CA GLN A 695 30.93 -10.09 5.77
C GLN A 695 30.82 -11.00 4.52
N GLU A 696 29.91 -10.72 3.57
CA GLU A 696 29.95 -11.38 2.25
C GLU A 696 31.20 -10.92 1.49
N ASN A 697 32.26 -11.70 1.65
CA ASN A 697 33.58 -11.53 1.06
C ASN A 697 33.84 -12.56 -0.06
N ALA A 698 32.85 -13.40 -0.36
CA ALA A 698 32.86 -14.28 -1.50
C ALA A 698 32.66 -13.48 -2.79
N LYS A 699 33.54 -13.70 -3.78
CA LYS A 699 33.33 -13.18 -5.13
C LYS A 699 32.08 -13.85 -5.72
N ARG A 700 31.05 -13.06 -6.02
CA ARG A 700 29.92 -13.55 -6.82
C ARG A 700 30.41 -13.88 -8.22
N THR A 701 30.15 -15.12 -8.64
CA THR A 701 30.47 -15.63 -9.97
C THR A 701 29.18 -15.99 -10.67
N LEU A 702 29.12 -15.69 -11.98
CA LEU A 702 27.96 -16.05 -12.78
C LEU A 702 27.61 -17.52 -12.63
N LYS A 703 26.33 -17.78 -12.41
CA LYS A 703 25.75 -19.11 -12.31
C LYS A 703 25.03 -19.48 -13.61
N PRO A 704 24.74 -20.78 -13.83
CA PRO A 704 23.97 -21.20 -15.00
C PRO A 704 22.65 -20.46 -15.19
N ALA A 705 21.99 -20.06 -14.09
CA ALA A 705 20.78 -19.23 -14.09
C ALA A 705 20.98 -17.89 -14.83
N ASP A 706 22.08 -17.19 -14.56
CA ASP A 706 22.37 -15.88 -15.13
C ASP A 706 22.50 -15.99 -16.66
N GLY A 707 23.26 -16.98 -17.13
CA GLY A 707 23.40 -17.28 -18.55
C GLY A 707 22.11 -17.75 -19.20
N ALA A 708 21.31 -18.56 -18.50
CA ALA A 708 20.01 -19.03 -18.98
C ALA A 708 19.00 -17.88 -19.13
N GLY A 709 18.98 -16.93 -18.19
CA GLY A 709 18.13 -15.75 -18.26
C GLY A 709 18.48 -14.85 -19.45
N ILE A 710 19.78 -14.60 -19.66
CA ILE A 710 20.25 -13.88 -20.85
C ILE A 710 19.88 -14.64 -22.13
N ALA A 711 20.16 -15.93 -22.21
CA ALA A 711 19.83 -16.73 -23.39
C ALA A 711 18.32 -16.75 -23.68
N TRP A 712 17.49 -16.93 -22.66
CA TRP A 712 16.04 -16.87 -22.79
C TRP A 712 15.59 -15.50 -23.29
N MET A 713 16.08 -14.42 -22.68
CA MET A 713 15.77 -13.05 -23.09
C MET A 713 16.05 -12.84 -24.57
N TYR A 714 17.26 -13.13 -25.04
CA TYR A 714 17.62 -12.93 -26.46
C TYR A 714 16.94 -13.91 -27.43
N ASN A 715 16.40 -15.04 -26.96
CA ASN A 715 15.57 -15.93 -27.76
C ASN A 715 14.10 -15.48 -27.84
N ASN A 716 13.67 -14.53 -27.00
CA ASN A 716 12.28 -14.09 -26.88
C ASN A 716 12.10 -12.58 -27.14
N VAL A 717 13.15 -11.89 -27.59
CA VAL A 717 13.05 -10.49 -28.03
C VAL A 717 12.73 -10.42 -29.53
N PRO A 718 11.80 -9.56 -29.95
CA PRO A 718 11.56 -9.31 -31.36
C PRO A 718 12.74 -8.57 -31.99
N ASP A 719 12.96 -8.77 -33.29
CA ASP A 719 14.00 -8.04 -34.02
C ASP A 719 13.71 -6.53 -34.01
N SER A 720 14.54 -5.75 -33.32
CA SER A 720 14.37 -4.30 -33.16
C SER A 720 14.99 -3.48 -34.30
N HIS A 721 15.56 -4.15 -35.31
CA HIS A 721 16.12 -3.47 -36.47
C HIS A 721 15.02 -2.85 -37.36
N LEU A 722 15.34 -1.67 -37.87
CA LEU A 722 14.47 -0.89 -38.72
C LEU A 722 14.76 -1.18 -40.19
N ASP A 723 13.74 -1.58 -40.94
CA ASP A 723 13.69 -1.50 -42.39
C ASP A 723 12.97 -0.19 -42.77
N LEU A 724 13.74 0.84 -43.12
CA LEU A 724 13.23 2.17 -43.46
C LEU A 724 13.24 2.35 -44.98
N ALA A 725 12.08 2.66 -45.56
CA ALA A 725 11.99 3.18 -46.93
C ALA A 725 11.74 4.68 -46.96
N LEU A 726 12.50 5.38 -47.79
CA LEU A 726 12.32 6.79 -48.11
C LEU A 726 11.90 6.88 -49.58
N VAL A 727 10.64 7.26 -49.80
CA VAL A 727 10.00 7.21 -51.12
C VAL A 727 9.70 8.61 -51.61
N PHE A 728 10.18 8.95 -52.80
CA PHE A 728 10.08 10.30 -53.34
C PHE A 728 9.15 10.37 -54.56
N ASP A 729 8.20 11.30 -54.50
CA ASP A 729 7.42 11.73 -55.65
C ASP A 729 8.26 12.65 -56.54
N GLY A 730 8.41 12.30 -57.82
CA GLY A 730 9.12 13.11 -58.81
C GLY A 730 8.24 14.08 -59.60
N SER A 731 6.95 14.17 -59.27
CA SER A 731 5.95 14.93 -60.01
C SER A 731 6.23 16.43 -60.06
N ALA A 732 5.67 17.09 -61.08
CA ALA A 732 5.78 18.54 -61.20
C ALA A 732 5.05 19.27 -60.06
N SER A 733 3.91 18.77 -59.57
CA SER A 733 3.19 19.42 -58.47
C SER A 733 4.00 19.36 -57.17
N PHE A 734 4.56 18.20 -56.83
CA PHE A 734 5.42 18.07 -55.65
C PHE A 734 6.72 18.89 -55.73
N ALA A 735 7.38 18.86 -56.90
CA ALA A 735 8.64 19.57 -57.09
C ALA A 735 8.49 21.08 -57.22
N THR A 736 7.45 21.58 -57.89
CA THR A 736 7.33 23.01 -58.24
C THR A 736 6.19 23.73 -57.53
N THR A 737 5.02 23.10 -57.37
CA THR A 737 3.84 23.74 -56.73
C THR A 737 4.02 23.79 -55.22
N TYR A 738 4.44 22.68 -54.62
CA TYR A 738 4.70 22.61 -53.17
C TYR A 738 6.16 22.89 -52.80
N ASN A 739 7.05 23.00 -53.79
CA ASN A 739 8.50 23.20 -53.60
C ASN A 739 9.10 22.24 -52.56
N ALA A 740 8.61 21.00 -52.55
CA ALA A 740 8.83 20.04 -51.47
C ALA A 740 9.94 19.04 -51.80
N PHE A 741 10.17 18.70 -53.08
CA PHE A 741 11.14 17.65 -53.47
C PHE A 741 12.56 17.84 -52.87
N ILE A 742 13.14 19.04 -53.03
CA ILE A 742 14.48 19.34 -52.50
C ILE A 742 14.45 19.38 -50.98
N ALA A 743 13.40 19.93 -50.37
CA ALA A 743 13.25 20.01 -48.93
C ALA A 743 13.12 18.61 -48.27
N SER A 744 12.34 17.72 -48.88
CA SER A 744 12.21 16.30 -48.52
C SER A 744 13.55 15.59 -48.58
N ARG A 745 14.28 15.75 -49.69
CA ARG A 745 15.61 15.14 -49.86
C ARG A 745 16.59 15.62 -48.79
N ASN A 746 16.65 16.93 -48.54
CA ASN A 746 17.56 17.48 -47.55
C ASN A 746 17.19 17.05 -46.12
N SER A 747 15.89 16.95 -45.81
CA SER A 747 15.40 16.52 -44.49
C SER A 747 15.65 15.03 -44.25
N ALA A 748 15.48 14.20 -45.29
CA ALA A 748 15.68 12.75 -45.25
C ALA A 748 17.12 12.35 -44.89
N GLU A 749 18.11 13.19 -45.19
CA GLU A 749 19.51 12.92 -44.85
C GLU A 749 19.72 12.76 -43.33
N GLU A 750 19.00 13.54 -42.51
CA GLU A 750 19.05 13.43 -41.05
C GLU A 750 18.67 12.02 -40.59
N LEU A 751 17.61 11.43 -41.15
CA LEU A 751 17.18 10.07 -40.80
C LEU A 751 18.20 9.02 -41.22
N ILE A 752 18.76 9.13 -42.43
CA ILE A 752 19.78 8.18 -42.91
C ILE A 752 20.97 8.17 -41.95
N THR A 753 21.43 9.33 -41.48
CA THR A 753 22.57 9.39 -40.56
C THR A 753 22.29 8.82 -39.16
N LYS A 754 21.01 8.66 -38.79
CA LYS A 754 20.60 8.06 -37.52
C LYS A 754 20.43 6.54 -37.60
N LEU A 755 20.45 5.97 -38.80
CA LEU A 755 20.33 4.53 -38.98
C LEU A 755 21.52 3.80 -38.34
N ARG A 756 21.18 2.68 -37.73
CA ARG A 756 22.03 1.95 -36.80
C ARG A 756 22.58 0.71 -37.52
N PHE A 757 23.61 0.09 -36.96
CA PHE A 757 24.08 -1.21 -37.47
C PHE A 757 22.90 -2.18 -37.60
N GLY A 758 22.86 -2.97 -38.67
CA GLY A 758 21.79 -3.94 -38.93
C GLY A 758 20.48 -3.35 -39.46
N ASP A 759 20.21 -2.05 -39.24
CA ASP A 759 19.09 -1.37 -39.89
C ASP A 759 19.28 -1.42 -41.42
N ARG A 760 18.17 -1.48 -42.16
CA ARG A 760 18.15 -1.50 -43.61
C ARG A 760 17.50 -0.25 -44.14
N ILE A 761 18.14 0.36 -45.14
CA ILE A 761 17.62 1.54 -45.83
C ILE A 761 17.28 1.19 -47.26
N THR A 762 16.08 1.60 -47.68
CA THR A 762 15.62 1.61 -49.06
C THR A 762 15.34 3.05 -49.47
N ILE A 763 15.93 3.50 -50.58
CA ILE A 763 15.64 4.82 -51.17
C ILE A 763 15.11 4.59 -52.57
N PHE A 764 13.94 5.14 -52.86
CA PHE A 764 13.24 4.90 -54.11
C PHE A 764 12.49 6.15 -54.57
N GLN A 765 12.44 6.38 -55.88
CA GLN A 765 11.67 7.45 -56.50
C GLN A 765 10.65 6.84 -57.46
N PHE A 766 9.46 7.44 -57.58
CA PHE A 766 8.41 6.97 -58.49
C PHE A 766 8.95 6.75 -59.91
N GLY A 767 8.74 5.56 -60.49
CA GLY A 767 9.23 5.17 -61.81
C GLY A 767 10.77 5.10 -61.97
N GLY A 768 11.52 5.19 -60.87
CA GLY A 768 12.99 5.16 -60.85
C GLY A 768 13.57 3.80 -60.42
N SER A 769 14.90 3.76 -60.25
CA SER A 769 15.56 2.64 -59.58
C SER A 769 15.49 2.78 -58.06
N ALA A 770 15.71 1.68 -57.34
CA ALA A 770 15.84 1.69 -55.88
C ALA A 770 17.31 1.47 -55.48
N PHE A 771 17.73 2.16 -54.42
CA PHE A 771 18.93 1.82 -53.65
C PHE A 771 18.50 1.06 -52.39
N GLN A 772 19.19 -0.02 -52.06
CA GLN A 772 18.97 -0.74 -50.81
C GLN A 772 20.29 -1.18 -50.20
N ALA A 773 20.46 -0.99 -48.89
CA ALA A 773 21.63 -1.45 -48.17
C ALA A 773 21.30 -1.74 -46.70
N THR A 774 21.94 -2.77 -46.13
CA THR A 774 21.98 -3.01 -44.69
C THR A 774 23.21 -2.31 -44.11
N VAL A 775 23.02 -1.56 -43.03
CA VAL A 775 24.07 -0.74 -42.42
C VAL A 775 25.10 -1.65 -41.75
N GLY A 776 26.36 -1.51 -42.15
CA GLY A 776 27.49 -2.23 -41.57
C GLY A 776 28.08 -1.55 -40.34
N LEU A 777 29.12 -2.14 -39.76
CA LEU A 777 29.84 -1.56 -38.63
C LEU A 777 30.48 -0.21 -39.01
N PRO A 778 30.69 0.71 -38.04
CA PRO A 778 31.47 1.92 -38.26
C PRO A 778 32.88 1.63 -38.77
N GLY A 779 33.41 2.53 -39.60
CA GLY A 779 34.79 2.47 -40.07
C GLY A 779 35.81 2.78 -38.96
N SER A 780 37.08 2.52 -39.24
CA SER A 780 38.20 2.85 -38.34
C SER A 780 38.15 4.31 -37.88
N GLY A 781 38.33 4.57 -36.58
CA GLY A 781 38.32 5.93 -36.03
C GLY A 781 36.93 6.58 -35.91
N GLY A 782 35.85 5.80 -35.98
CA GLY A 782 34.48 6.30 -35.82
C GLY A 782 33.88 6.87 -37.10
N ALA A 783 34.44 6.57 -38.28
CA ALA A 783 33.87 6.99 -39.55
C ALA A 783 32.48 6.36 -39.77
N PRO A 784 31.52 7.09 -40.38
CA PRO A 784 30.21 6.54 -40.71
C PRO A 784 30.32 5.27 -41.55
N PRO A 785 29.42 4.28 -41.38
CA PRO A 785 29.41 3.09 -42.23
C PRO A 785 29.35 3.45 -43.72
N ILE A 786 30.05 2.66 -44.56
CA ILE A 786 30.13 2.94 -46.00
C ILE A 786 28.74 2.92 -46.66
N GLN A 787 27.81 2.13 -46.13
CA GLN A 787 26.43 2.04 -46.60
C GLN A 787 25.65 3.33 -46.33
N ILE A 788 25.88 3.98 -45.18
CA ILE A 788 25.32 5.32 -44.88
C ILE A 788 25.85 6.34 -45.87
N THR A 789 27.17 6.33 -46.11
CA THR A 789 27.81 7.24 -47.08
C THR A 789 27.24 7.05 -48.49
N ASN A 790 27.07 5.80 -48.93
CA ASN A 790 26.51 5.49 -50.24
C ASN A 790 25.02 5.88 -50.36
N ALA A 791 24.23 5.67 -49.30
CA ALA A 791 22.83 6.06 -49.24
C ALA A 791 22.66 7.58 -49.36
N VAL A 792 23.48 8.35 -48.63
CA VAL A 792 23.48 9.83 -48.72
C VAL A 792 23.89 10.30 -50.12
N ASN A 793 24.91 9.68 -50.72
CA ASN A 793 25.31 10.02 -52.09
C ASN A 793 24.21 9.73 -53.12
N TYR A 794 23.53 8.59 -52.99
CA TYR A 794 22.40 8.24 -53.84
C TYR A 794 21.24 9.23 -53.67
N LEU A 795 20.87 9.54 -52.42
CA LEU A 795 19.83 10.51 -52.09
C LEU A 795 20.10 11.87 -52.73
N ARG A 796 21.32 12.40 -52.58
CA ARG A 796 21.73 13.71 -53.12
C ARG A 796 21.71 13.77 -54.65
N ALA A 797 21.85 12.64 -55.32
CA ALA A 797 21.81 12.55 -56.78
C ALA A 797 20.38 12.53 -57.37
N LEU A 798 19.33 12.33 -56.55
CA LEU A 798 17.95 12.32 -57.03
C LEU A 798 17.54 13.70 -57.58
N THR A 799 16.83 13.66 -58.72
CA THR A 799 16.23 14.82 -59.39
C THR A 799 14.78 14.51 -59.75
N ALA A 800 13.90 15.53 -59.78
CA ALA A 800 12.50 15.33 -60.14
C ALA A 800 12.40 14.78 -61.58
N ASN A 801 11.71 13.65 -61.75
CA ASN A 801 11.65 12.90 -63.01
C ASN A 801 10.28 12.97 -63.71
N GLY A 802 9.32 13.71 -63.13
CA GLY A 802 7.97 13.90 -63.67
C GLY A 802 7.01 12.73 -63.45
N SER A 803 7.41 11.65 -62.80
CA SER A 803 6.55 10.50 -62.54
C SER A 803 5.48 10.79 -61.49
N THR A 804 4.28 10.25 -61.67
CA THR A 804 3.13 10.35 -60.75
C THR A 804 2.58 8.98 -60.33
N ASP A 805 3.34 7.90 -60.58
CA ASP A 805 2.89 6.52 -60.38
C ASP A 805 2.95 6.08 -58.90
N LEU A 806 2.03 6.61 -58.09
CA LEU A 806 1.90 6.30 -56.67
C LEU A 806 1.57 4.80 -56.44
N THR A 807 0.64 4.24 -57.22
CA THR A 807 0.24 2.83 -57.10
C THR A 807 1.42 1.91 -57.36
N GLY A 808 2.16 2.13 -58.45
CA GLY A 808 3.38 1.38 -58.77
C GLY A 808 4.44 1.51 -57.69
N ALA A 809 4.60 2.70 -57.11
CA ALA A 809 5.55 2.94 -56.03
C ALA A 809 5.25 2.13 -54.75
N LEU A 810 4.00 2.11 -54.31
CA LEU A 810 3.57 1.33 -53.14
C LEU A 810 3.76 -0.18 -53.37
N ASN A 811 3.43 -0.68 -54.57
CA ASN A 811 3.66 -2.08 -54.94
C ASN A 811 5.16 -2.44 -54.97
N GLN A 812 6.00 -1.53 -55.46
CA GLN A 812 7.44 -1.72 -55.47
C GLN A 812 8.01 -1.78 -54.05
N ILE A 813 7.54 -0.92 -53.14
CA ILE A 813 7.91 -0.99 -51.72
C ILE A 813 7.51 -2.32 -51.09
N ASN A 814 6.29 -2.79 -51.36
CA ASN A 814 5.85 -4.10 -50.88
C ASN A 814 6.78 -5.23 -51.39
N THR A 815 7.25 -5.12 -52.63
CA THR A 815 8.19 -6.10 -53.22
C THR A 815 9.58 -6.03 -52.55
N LEU A 816 10.08 -4.83 -52.25
CA LEU A 816 11.42 -4.62 -51.69
C LEU A 816 11.51 -4.91 -50.19
N MET A 817 10.41 -4.72 -49.45
CA MET A 817 10.38 -4.79 -47.99
C MET A 817 9.45 -5.87 -47.43
N GLY A 818 8.46 -6.33 -48.18
CA GLY A 818 7.43 -7.22 -47.66
C GLY A 818 8.00 -8.54 -47.13
N GLY A 819 9.00 -9.09 -47.83
CA GLY A 819 9.72 -10.31 -47.41
C GLY A 819 10.84 -10.09 -46.37
N SER A 820 11.05 -8.86 -45.89
CA SER A 820 12.06 -8.57 -44.85
C SER A 820 11.72 -9.29 -43.55
N ALA A 821 12.74 -9.85 -42.89
CA ALA A 821 12.61 -10.48 -41.58
C ALA A 821 12.74 -9.47 -40.42
N LEU A 822 13.12 -8.22 -40.71
CA LEU A 822 13.30 -7.18 -39.70
C LEU A 822 11.96 -6.83 -39.03
N GLY A 823 11.99 -6.64 -37.71
CA GLY A 823 10.76 -6.52 -36.92
C GLY A 823 10.09 -5.15 -36.98
N ILE A 824 10.76 -4.09 -37.44
CA ILE A 824 10.15 -2.79 -37.69
C ILE A 824 10.27 -2.45 -39.18
N LYS A 825 9.13 -2.30 -39.87
CA LYS A 825 9.10 -1.85 -41.27
C LYS A 825 8.33 -0.54 -41.38
N ALA A 826 9.00 0.50 -41.84
CA ALA A 826 8.42 1.84 -41.96
C ALA A 826 8.75 2.45 -43.32
N THR A 827 7.76 3.08 -43.93
CA THR A 827 7.92 3.83 -45.18
C THR A 827 7.52 5.28 -44.95
N VAL A 828 8.41 6.21 -45.28
CA VAL A 828 8.11 7.63 -45.35
C VAL A 828 7.85 7.99 -46.80
N LEU A 829 6.63 8.44 -47.08
CA LEU A 829 6.19 8.85 -48.40
C LEU A 829 6.28 10.37 -48.55
N PHE A 830 7.30 10.82 -49.27
CA PHE A 830 7.50 12.23 -49.63
C PHE A 830 6.73 12.55 -50.91
N SER A 831 5.45 12.87 -50.76
CA SER A 831 4.50 13.04 -51.85
C SER A 831 3.37 13.98 -51.42
N ALA A 832 2.70 14.63 -52.38
CA ALA A 832 1.42 15.30 -52.13
C ALA A 832 0.21 14.37 -52.40
N ASP A 833 0.48 13.13 -52.83
CA ASP A 833 -0.45 12.04 -53.15
C ASP A 833 -1.55 12.41 -54.16
N GLU A 834 -1.23 13.35 -55.06
CA GLU A 834 -2.09 13.73 -56.16
C GLU A 834 -2.01 12.69 -57.28
N THR A 835 -2.98 11.78 -57.31
CA THR A 835 -3.06 10.70 -58.30
C THR A 835 -4.45 10.61 -58.93
N ASN A 836 -4.49 10.16 -60.19
CA ASN A 836 -5.73 9.78 -60.87
C ASN A 836 -6.19 8.35 -60.54
N ASP A 837 -5.41 7.61 -59.75
CA ASP A 837 -5.63 6.20 -59.41
C ASP A 837 -5.72 5.95 -57.89
N ALA A 838 -6.45 6.83 -57.19
CA ALA A 838 -6.56 6.79 -55.72
C ALA A 838 -7.10 5.47 -55.17
N THR A 839 -7.98 4.79 -55.92
CA THR A 839 -8.56 3.50 -55.50
C THR A 839 -7.51 2.40 -55.43
N ASN A 840 -6.67 2.25 -56.45
CA ASN A 840 -5.63 1.23 -56.42
C ASN A 840 -4.47 1.63 -55.50
N ALA A 841 -4.18 2.93 -55.34
CA ALA A 841 -3.21 3.39 -54.34
C ALA A 841 -3.64 3.00 -52.92
N GLN A 842 -4.92 3.20 -52.57
CA GLN A 842 -5.47 2.77 -51.27
C GLN A 842 -5.41 1.24 -51.10
N ALA A 843 -5.69 0.47 -52.17
CA ALA A 843 -5.57 -0.99 -52.15
C ALA A 843 -4.11 -1.46 -51.99
N ALA A 844 -3.16 -0.77 -52.63
CA ALA A 844 -1.74 -1.04 -52.47
C ALA A 844 -1.26 -0.72 -51.05
N ALA A 845 -1.74 0.36 -50.43
CA ALA A 845 -1.48 0.66 -49.02
C ALA A 845 -2.04 -0.43 -48.09
N ALA A 846 -3.23 -0.97 -48.36
CA ALA A 846 -3.76 -2.12 -47.61
C ALA A 846 -2.86 -3.37 -47.76
N ALA A 847 -2.23 -3.58 -48.92
CA ALA A 847 -1.27 -4.67 -49.12
C ALA A 847 0.05 -4.47 -48.34
N LEU A 848 0.45 -3.22 -48.09
CA LEU A 848 1.58 -2.89 -47.19
C LEU A 848 1.27 -3.28 -45.74
N ASN A 849 0.03 -3.05 -45.28
CA ASN A 849 -0.40 -3.45 -43.93
C ASN A 849 -0.32 -4.97 -43.73
N VAL A 850 -0.73 -5.76 -44.73
CA VAL A 850 -0.60 -7.23 -44.70
C VAL A 850 0.86 -7.67 -44.52
N SER A 851 1.81 -6.88 -45.03
CA SER A 851 3.24 -7.12 -44.88
C SER A 851 3.87 -6.43 -43.65
N HIS A 852 3.03 -5.86 -42.78
CA HIS A 852 3.38 -5.12 -41.58
C HIS A 852 4.28 -3.88 -41.83
N ILE A 853 4.08 -3.21 -42.96
CA ILE A 853 4.79 -1.97 -43.31
C ILE A 853 3.91 -0.77 -42.94
N ARG A 854 4.36 0.02 -41.96
CA ARG A 854 3.70 1.28 -41.56
C ARG A 854 4.01 2.39 -42.55
N LEU A 855 3.00 3.12 -43.00
CA LEU A 855 3.15 4.22 -43.96
C LEU A 855 2.97 5.58 -43.27
N PHE A 856 4.02 6.41 -43.32
CA PHE A 856 4.00 7.79 -42.87
C PHE A 856 3.82 8.71 -44.07
N THR A 857 2.68 9.40 -44.13
CA THR A 857 2.27 10.22 -45.28
C THR A 857 2.25 11.70 -44.91
N MET A 858 2.33 12.54 -45.94
CA MET A 858 2.35 14.00 -45.81
C MET A 858 1.23 14.62 -46.62
N GLY A 859 0.46 15.51 -45.99
CA GLY A 859 -0.51 16.35 -46.67
C GLY A 859 0.03 17.77 -46.83
N PHE A 860 -0.22 18.38 -47.98
CA PHE A 860 0.12 19.77 -48.26
C PHE A 860 -1.15 20.62 -48.37
N PRO A 861 -1.20 21.81 -47.75
CA PRO A 861 -2.35 22.71 -47.87
C PRO A 861 -2.72 22.96 -49.34
N GLY A 862 -4.00 22.69 -49.68
CA GLY A 862 -4.51 22.82 -51.04
C GLY A 862 -4.37 21.59 -51.93
N SER A 863 -3.62 20.56 -51.51
CA SER A 863 -3.54 19.29 -52.26
C SER A 863 -4.85 18.52 -52.22
N SER A 864 -5.26 17.99 -53.38
CA SER A 864 -6.40 17.05 -53.47
C SER A 864 -6.07 15.66 -52.92
N GLY A 865 -4.80 15.35 -52.68
CA GLY A 865 -4.33 14.05 -52.17
C GLY A 865 -4.48 13.86 -50.67
N GLN A 866 -4.77 14.90 -49.87
CA GLN A 866 -4.76 14.82 -48.39
C GLN A 866 -5.65 13.70 -47.82
N ASN A 867 -6.86 13.51 -48.36
CA ASN A 867 -7.76 12.45 -47.91
C ASN A 867 -7.21 11.04 -48.21
N LEU A 868 -6.54 10.90 -49.35
CA LEU A 868 -5.87 9.65 -49.72
C LEU A 868 -4.66 9.42 -48.80
N SER A 869 -3.83 10.44 -48.58
CA SER A 869 -2.69 10.38 -47.65
C SER A 869 -3.12 9.91 -46.25
N SER A 870 -4.20 10.49 -45.70
CA SER A 870 -4.72 10.09 -44.40
C SER A 870 -5.28 8.67 -44.40
N GLY A 871 -6.01 8.29 -45.45
CA GLY A 871 -6.57 6.94 -45.57
C GLY A 871 -5.51 5.85 -45.71
N MET A 872 -4.40 6.13 -46.41
CA MET A 872 -3.29 5.19 -46.55
C MET A 872 -2.47 5.05 -45.25
N ALA A 873 -2.31 6.14 -44.49
CA ALA A 873 -1.67 6.07 -43.17
C ALA A 873 -2.51 5.26 -42.17
N ASP A 874 -3.82 5.52 -42.12
CA ASP A 874 -4.76 4.85 -41.23
C ASP A 874 -4.79 3.33 -41.45
N VAL A 875 -4.92 2.88 -42.71
CA VAL A 875 -5.01 1.45 -43.04
C VAL A 875 -3.72 0.67 -42.71
N THR A 876 -2.58 1.35 -42.57
CA THR A 876 -1.27 0.72 -42.26
C THR A 876 -0.87 0.87 -40.79
N GLY A 877 -1.66 1.55 -39.96
CA GLY A 877 -1.27 1.90 -38.60
C GLY A 877 -0.06 2.86 -38.54
N GLY A 878 0.14 3.64 -39.61
CA GLY A 878 1.12 4.71 -39.67
C GLY A 878 0.54 6.05 -39.20
N ALA A 879 1.14 7.17 -39.62
CA ALA A 879 0.67 8.50 -39.25
C ALA A 879 0.63 9.46 -40.44
N TYR A 880 -0.37 10.35 -40.42
CA TYR A 880 -0.55 11.42 -41.40
C TYR A 880 -0.14 12.76 -40.78
N PHE A 881 0.65 13.54 -41.53
CA PHE A 881 1.10 14.86 -41.11
C PHE A 881 0.72 15.92 -42.12
N LEU A 882 0.01 16.96 -41.68
CA LEU A 882 -0.14 18.18 -42.48
C LEU A 882 1.13 19.02 -42.35
N THR A 883 1.78 19.34 -43.48
CA THR A 883 3.10 19.98 -43.52
C THR A 883 3.26 20.92 -44.71
N ASP A 884 4.35 21.68 -44.73
CA ASP A 884 4.83 22.49 -45.83
C ASP A 884 6.33 22.24 -46.05
N ASN A 885 6.92 22.83 -47.09
CA ASN A 885 8.33 22.62 -47.40
C ASN A 885 9.31 23.06 -46.29
N THR A 886 8.90 23.88 -45.33
CA THR A 886 9.75 24.34 -44.22
C THR A 886 9.66 23.46 -42.97
N THR A 887 8.61 22.64 -42.85
CA THR A 887 8.30 21.85 -41.65
C THR A 887 8.53 20.35 -41.80
N ILE A 888 8.89 19.86 -42.99
CA ILE A 888 9.17 18.43 -43.25
C ILE A 888 10.21 17.84 -42.27
N SER A 889 11.25 18.59 -41.91
CA SER A 889 12.26 18.11 -40.95
C SER A 889 11.70 17.87 -39.54
N GLN A 890 10.65 18.59 -39.13
CA GLN A 890 9.96 18.36 -37.87
C GLN A 890 9.11 17.09 -37.93
N VAL A 891 8.42 16.88 -39.06
CA VAL A 891 7.67 15.64 -39.32
C VAL A 891 8.60 14.43 -39.23
N LEU A 892 9.78 14.47 -39.86
CA LEU A 892 10.72 13.35 -39.80
C LEU A 892 11.25 13.07 -38.39
N LYS A 893 11.38 14.08 -37.53
CA LYS A 893 11.72 13.86 -36.12
C LYS A 893 10.61 13.13 -35.38
N GLN A 894 9.34 13.47 -35.66
CA GLN A 894 8.21 12.76 -35.08
C GLN A 894 8.14 11.32 -35.58
N VAL A 895 8.29 11.11 -36.89
CA VAL A 895 8.38 9.76 -37.49
C VAL A 895 9.48 8.95 -36.83
N TRP A 896 10.66 9.55 -36.62
CA TRP A 896 11.77 8.88 -35.92
C TRP A 896 11.37 8.44 -34.51
N ASN A 897 10.76 9.33 -33.73
CA ASN A 897 10.30 8.99 -32.38
C ASN A 897 9.24 7.87 -32.39
N ASP A 898 8.33 7.87 -33.37
CA ASP A 898 7.27 6.87 -33.52
C ASP A 898 7.80 5.50 -33.95
N VAL A 899 8.86 5.46 -34.78
CA VAL A 899 9.49 4.19 -35.19
C VAL A 899 10.48 3.66 -34.17
N THR A 900 11.13 4.53 -33.38
CA THR A 900 12.08 4.13 -32.33
C THR A 900 11.48 4.09 -30.93
N GLY A 901 10.16 4.30 -30.78
CA GLY A 901 9.47 4.23 -29.49
C GLY A 901 9.96 5.21 -28.42
N LEU A 902 10.59 6.33 -28.83
CA LEU A 902 11.04 7.38 -27.92
C LEU A 902 9.85 8.25 -27.53
N GLN A 903 9.17 7.91 -26.43
CA GLN A 903 8.24 8.83 -25.78
C GLN A 903 9.01 9.87 -24.98
N LEU A 904 8.76 11.14 -25.29
CA LEU A 904 9.30 12.27 -24.54
C LEU A 904 8.52 12.41 -23.23
N ILE A 905 8.91 11.67 -22.19
CA ILE A 905 8.45 11.94 -20.82
C ILE A 905 9.17 13.21 -20.37
N VAL A 906 8.50 14.36 -20.47
CA VAL A 906 8.93 15.57 -19.78
C VAL A 906 8.62 15.36 -18.29
N ALA A 907 9.59 14.81 -17.55
CA ALA A 907 9.58 14.84 -16.10
C ALA A 907 9.82 16.29 -15.64
N GLY A 908 8.96 16.76 -14.72
CA GLY A 908 8.86 18.14 -14.29
C GLY A 908 10.19 18.82 -13.95
N SER A 909 10.58 19.77 -14.78
CA SER A 909 11.25 20.97 -14.31
C SER A 909 10.68 22.16 -15.08
N THR A 910 10.33 23.21 -14.37
CA THR A 910 9.72 24.42 -14.93
C THR A 910 10.62 25.03 -16.00
N VAL A 911 10.26 24.91 -17.29
CA VAL A 911 10.95 25.61 -18.37
C VAL A 911 10.21 26.89 -18.69
N ALA A 912 10.62 27.99 -18.05
CA ALA A 912 10.16 29.35 -18.32
C ALA A 912 10.58 29.90 -19.71
N SER A 913 10.86 29.03 -20.70
CA SER A 913 11.31 29.42 -22.05
C SER A 913 10.72 28.57 -23.18
N ALA A 914 9.66 27.79 -22.93
CA ALA A 914 8.95 27.04 -23.96
C ALA A 914 8.14 27.92 -24.95
N THR A 915 8.13 29.25 -24.78
CA THR A 915 7.39 30.18 -25.65
C THR A 915 7.97 30.34 -27.05
N ASN A 916 9.10 29.70 -27.38
CA ASN A 916 9.73 29.79 -28.70
C ASN A 916 9.61 28.52 -29.56
N TRP A 917 8.83 27.51 -29.15
CA TRP A 917 8.66 26.28 -29.94
C TRP A 917 7.26 26.20 -30.58
N GLN A 918 7.15 26.64 -31.83
CA GLN A 918 5.91 26.63 -32.62
C GLN A 918 5.38 25.23 -33.01
N GLY A 919 5.99 24.14 -32.50
CA GLY A 919 5.52 22.76 -32.69
C GLY A 919 4.52 22.26 -31.64
N ALA A 920 4.39 22.96 -30.50
CA ALA A 920 3.53 22.51 -29.39
C ALA A 920 2.02 22.69 -29.64
N THR A 921 1.62 23.45 -30.66
CA THR A 921 0.21 23.84 -30.89
C THR A 921 -0.55 22.96 -31.87
N ASN A 922 0.10 21.99 -32.54
CA ASN A 922 -0.57 21.11 -33.52
C ASN A 922 -0.95 19.72 -32.98
N TRP A 923 -0.77 19.48 -31.69
CA TRP A 923 -1.34 18.33 -31.01
C TRP A 923 -2.66 18.76 -30.38
N GLN A 924 -3.80 18.26 -30.88
CA GLN A 924 -5.10 18.45 -30.19
C GLN A 924 -5.16 17.75 -28.81
N GLY A 925 -4.09 17.08 -28.39
CA GLY A 925 -3.87 16.63 -27.00
C GLY A 925 -3.12 17.64 -26.10
N ALA A 926 -2.43 18.65 -26.65
CA ALA A 926 -1.58 19.55 -25.84
C ALA A 926 -2.37 20.58 -25.01
N THR A 927 -3.65 20.81 -25.31
CA THR A 927 -4.52 21.65 -24.46
C THR A 927 -5.18 20.89 -23.32
N ASN A 928 -5.11 19.55 -23.30
CA ASN A 928 -5.63 18.71 -22.22
C ASN A 928 -4.55 18.25 -21.22
N TRP A 929 -3.33 18.77 -21.33
CA TRP A 929 -2.22 18.43 -20.43
C TRP A 929 -1.75 19.65 -19.60
N GLN A 930 -2.71 20.37 -19.02
CA GLN A 930 -2.50 21.32 -17.91
C GLN A 930 -2.86 20.72 -16.54
N GLY A 931 -2.82 19.38 -16.42
CA GLY A 931 -3.21 18.68 -15.19
C GLY A 931 -2.05 18.23 -14.29
N ALA A 932 -0.79 18.45 -14.64
CA ALA A 932 0.36 18.05 -13.83
C ALA A 932 0.86 19.21 -12.94
N THR A 933 0.05 19.56 -11.94
CA THR A 933 0.55 20.02 -10.65
C THR A 933 -0.12 19.16 -9.60
N ASN A 934 0.72 18.45 -8.85
CA ASN A 934 0.48 17.30 -7.96
C ASN A 934 0.48 15.96 -8.69
#